data_AF-A0A7C5XXB5-F1
#
_entry.id   AF-A0A7C5XXB5-F1
#
_cell.length_a   1.000
_cell.length_b   1.000
_cell.length_c   1.000
_cell.angle_alpha   90.00
_cell.angle_beta   90.00
_cell.angle_gamma   90.00
#
_symmetry.space_group_name_H-M   'P 1'
#
loop_
_entity.id
_entity.type
_entity.pdbx_description
1 polymer ?
#
loop_
_entity_poly.entity_id
_entity_poly.type
_entity_poly.pdbx_seq_one_letter_code
_entity_poly.pdbx_strand_id
1 'polypeptide(L)'
;MDQRFSGLLTLTILFLFFTLPQSATAERIIIINETQQHVFALSDMLVSGDLEANSLRISGSGEILSGKNVKVYLLGAPSDILIQNLNVNGRPASISFDEKGYFFVHESGLFDYSGELMVRTAGQVVVRIPGPLNQLRFELENGYPIGGDFYGMFNDQVIIQRTEKTSQLVSGAFQYAFAERDTFRYQIDYKAYGKSLGRAELSLRNGEEVLTVSGAKDYSVQGGKLILELTGSQANVVVTGTFSGKNLGIPLAEGSHHILIESDPERKISISTYAKELDLSESPIRPAYANGRVFLASPSDSLKVTVKTLEMFESLAASVKTAENRIAITSKGSMLGELYYRYANTGVDYIEIDAPGQPLYASTQSRPIKLTKEDNLLLSLPKSEYGNLDLIYFTTDSPLGLLSVIDVPVANTMLPITEMNTEIYLPADYFVVETLGAPGGSELPSLQSIVVFMLLVGGLGYMVREDKIFAASYIVFSAALMMFSTTLFLIAIIASIGLAVRRSVGKQSLKWMIAGAAGLIALSLVVIVFFGILASIGSYGTEYAQVRSDYADVDMYEESAPMLKSMAVIGDGAGAVSVPTREGVLPVKLELPYMGKSVSVTNYLVTRENPVSLTLILVSSKLKYLAYLIGFGALLLCKKQYQRV
;
A
#
# COMPACT_ATOMS: atom_id res chain seq x y z
N MET A 1 31.77 35.11 37.11
CA MET A 1 31.40 33.72 37.44
C MET A 1 30.92 33.06 36.16
N ASP A 2 31.66 32.04 35.76
CA ASP A 2 31.36 30.90 34.88
C ASP A 2 30.42 31.09 33.67
N GLN A 3 30.96 31.02 32.45
CA GLN A 3 31.09 29.82 31.59
C GLN A 3 29.80 29.50 30.83
N ARG A 4 29.76 29.18 29.53
CA ARG A 4 30.73 29.12 28.44
C ARG A 4 29.84 28.97 27.19
N PHE A 5 29.84 29.97 26.30
CA PHE A 5 29.35 29.83 24.93
C PHE A 5 30.50 29.27 24.10
N SER A 6 30.34 28.08 23.54
CA SER A 6 31.28 27.44 22.63
C SER A 6 30.99 27.92 21.21
N GLY A 7 31.92 28.65 20.62
CA GLY A 7 31.86 29.08 19.24
C GLY A 7 33.14 29.83 18.89
N LEU A 8 33.70 29.48 17.72
CA LEU A 8 34.89 30.00 17.08
C LEU A 8 36.24 29.44 17.55
N LEU A 9 36.64 28.43 16.78
CA LEU A 9 38.02 28.04 16.52
C LEU A 9 38.66 29.10 15.60
N THR A 10 39.40 30.04 16.19
CA THR A 10 40.43 30.84 15.52
C THR A 10 41.69 29.99 15.38
N LEU A 11 42.19 29.76 14.14
CA LEU A 11 43.18 30.59 13.45
C LEU A 11 44.61 30.02 13.60
N THR A 12 45.33 30.05 12.48
CA THR A 12 46.78 30.37 12.36
C THR A 12 47.83 29.35 12.83
N ILE A 13 48.99 29.12 12.17
CA ILE A 13 49.59 29.60 10.91
C ILE A 13 50.99 28.93 10.73
N LEU A 14 51.64 29.21 9.59
CA LEU A 14 53.11 29.25 9.35
C LEU A 14 53.79 27.90 9.02
N PHE A 15 54.23 27.69 7.77
CA PHE A 15 55.51 28.17 7.17
C PHE A 15 56.56 27.02 7.22
N LEU A 16 57.50 26.79 6.29
CA LEU A 16 58.04 27.52 5.15
C LEU A 16 59.16 26.67 4.49
N PHE A 17 59.51 27.08 3.26
CA PHE A 17 60.83 27.01 2.60
C PHE A 17 61.39 25.63 2.12
N PHE A 18 62.16 25.47 1.04
CA PHE A 18 63.20 26.28 0.32
C PHE A 18 63.13 25.92 -1.20
N THR A 19 63.01 26.86 -2.16
CA THR A 19 64.04 27.55 -3.00
C THR A 19 65.19 26.73 -3.63
N LEU A 20 65.19 26.70 -4.99
CA LEU A 20 66.24 26.88 -6.05
C LEU A 20 67.73 27.08 -5.63
N PRO A 21 68.71 27.19 -6.57
CA PRO A 21 69.17 26.36 -7.73
C PRO A 21 70.73 26.18 -7.71
N GLN A 22 71.38 25.53 -8.71
CA GLN A 22 72.66 25.98 -9.32
C GLN A 22 73.24 25.05 -10.44
N SER A 23 73.58 25.71 -11.55
CA SER A 23 74.57 25.55 -12.65
C SER A 23 75.99 25.02 -12.26
N ALA A 24 76.96 24.61 -13.10
CA ALA A 24 77.18 24.50 -14.56
C ALA A 24 78.57 23.81 -14.88
N THR A 25 78.76 23.34 -16.14
CA THR A 25 80.02 23.23 -16.99
C THR A 25 81.17 22.27 -16.58
N ALA A 26 82.01 21.62 -17.44
CA ALA A 26 82.42 21.79 -18.85
C ALA A 26 83.02 20.50 -19.53
N GLU A 27 82.90 20.44 -20.87
CA GLU A 27 83.77 19.95 -22.00
C GLU A 27 84.54 18.59 -22.04
N ARG A 28 84.38 17.80 -23.15
CA ARG A 28 85.26 17.80 -24.38
C ARG A 28 84.81 16.83 -25.53
N ILE A 29 84.44 17.43 -26.66
CA ILE A 29 84.51 17.14 -28.13
C ILE A 29 84.86 15.73 -28.69
N ILE A 30 84.03 15.21 -29.63
CA ILE A 30 84.38 14.88 -31.04
C ILE A 30 83.17 15.24 -31.95
N ILE A 31 83.45 15.88 -33.09
CA ILE A 31 82.52 16.37 -34.12
C ILE A 31 82.20 15.27 -35.14
N ILE A 32 80.93 15.12 -35.52
CA ILE A 32 80.53 14.91 -36.94
C ILE A 32 79.32 15.82 -37.21
N ASN A 33 79.47 16.65 -38.24
CA ASN A 33 78.46 17.56 -38.77
C ASN A 33 77.27 16.78 -39.37
N GLU A 34 76.04 16.97 -38.88
CA GLU A 34 74.81 16.84 -39.67
C GLU A 34 73.84 17.96 -39.29
N THR A 35 73.68 18.89 -40.23
CA THR A 35 73.01 20.17 -40.14
C THR A 35 71.49 20.07 -40.36
N GLN A 36 70.73 20.73 -39.47
CA GLN A 36 69.28 21.05 -39.49
C GLN A 36 68.29 19.95 -39.07
N GLN A 37 67.47 20.23 -38.04
CA GLN A 37 66.29 19.42 -37.70
C GLN A 37 65.27 19.53 -38.83
N HIS A 38 65.13 18.44 -39.58
CA HIS A 38 64.13 18.27 -40.61
C HIS A 38 62.76 18.00 -39.94
N VAL A 39 61.77 18.86 -40.16
CA VAL A 39 60.43 18.78 -39.53
C VAL A 39 59.36 18.69 -40.62
N PHE A 40 58.51 17.66 -40.54
CA PHE A 40 57.34 17.47 -41.42
C PHE A 40 56.10 17.16 -40.58
N ALA A 41 54.91 17.35 -41.17
CA ALA A 41 53.64 16.93 -40.59
C ALA A 41 52.70 16.38 -41.67
N LEU A 42 51.99 15.30 -41.36
CA LEU A 42 50.93 14.76 -42.21
C LEU A 42 49.57 15.30 -41.74
N SER A 43 48.82 15.90 -42.66
CA SER A 43 47.51 16.48 -42.40
C SER A 43 46.44 15.40 -42.35
N ASP A 44 46.42 14.53 -43.34
CA ASP A 44 45.44 13.44 -43.42
C ASP A 44 46.03 12.24 -44.14
N MET A 45 45.52 11.06 -43.76
CA MET A 45 45.79 9.81 -44.44
C MET A 45 44.51 8.98 -44.51
N LEU A 46 44.18 8.50 -45.70
CA LEU A 46 43.11 7.55 -45.97
C LEU A 46 43.72 6.21 -46.39
N VAL A 47 43.35 5.15 -45.69
CA VAL A 47 43.64 3.76 -46.06
C VAL A 47 42.34 3.11 -46.53
N SER A 48 42.28 2.74 -47.81
CA SER A 48 41.05 2.23 -48.44
C SER A 48 41.32 0.98 -49.26
N GLY A 49 40.38 0.04 -49.33
CA GLY A 49 40.51 -1.15 -50.20
C GLY A 49 40.08 -2.44 -49.51
N ASP A 50 40.40 -3.57 -50.14
CA ASP A 50 39.97 -4.89 -49.66
C ASP A 50 41.09 -5.64 -48.92
N LEU A 51 40.82 -5.95 -47.65
CA LEU A 51 41.73 -6.70 -46.81
C LEU A 51 41.80 -8.20 -47.16
N GLU A 52 40.76 -8.75 -47.80
CA GLU A 52 40.77 -10.14 -48.25
C GLU A 52 41.78 -10.32 -49.39
N ALA A 53 41.77 -9.40 -50.36
CA ALA A 53 42.76 -9.33 -51.44
C ALA A 53 44.17 -8.89 -51.00
N ASN A 54 44.37 -8.56 -49.72
CA ASN A 54 45.62 -8.00 -49.17
C ASN A 54 46.13 -6.75 -49.90
N SER A 55 45.24 -6.04 -50.59
CA SER A 55 45.58 -4.95 -51.50
C SER A 55 44.79 -3.71 -51.10
N LEU A 56 45.49 -2.80 -50.42
CA LEU A 56 44.95 -1.52 -49.97
C LEU A 56 45.59 -0.39 -50.77
N ARG A 57 44.95 0.76 -50.73
CA ARG A 57 45.43 2.03 -51.25
C ARG A 57 45.62 2.98 -50.10
N ILE A 58 46.73 3.70 -50.13
CA ILE A 58 46.99 4.81 -49.22
C ILE A 58 46.99 6.12 -49.99
N SER A 59 46.39 7.15 -49.41
CA SER A 59 46.46 8.51 -49.93
C SER A 59 46.42 9.52 -48.79
N GLY A 60 46.99 10.70 -48.99
CA GLY A 60 47.01 11.72 -47.96
C GLY A 60 47.77 12.97 -48.38
N SER A 61 47.81 13.95 -47.49
CA SER A 61 48.49 15.22 -47.68
C SER A 61 49.34 15.62 -46.48
N GLY A 62 50.32 16.50 -46.69
CA GLY A 62 51.16 17.01 -45.63
C GLY A 62 52.03 18.20 -46.05
N GLU A 63 52.85 18.66 -45.10
CA GLU A 63 53.75 19.79 -45.29
C GLU A 63 55.12 19.52 -44.68
N ILE A 64 56.18 19.96 -45.36
CA ILE A 64 57.52 20.09 -44.77
C ILE A 64 57.67 21.49 -44.18
N LEU A 65 57.74 21.56 -42.85
CA LEU A 65 57.83 22.80 -42.08
C LEU A 65 59.26 23.38 -42.08
N SER A 66 60.28 22.53 -42.14
CA SER A 66 61.69 22.95 -42.14
C SER A 66 62.64 21.88 -42.68
N GLY A 67 63.63 22.30 -43.46
CA GLY A 67 64.73 21.46 -43.97
C GLY A 67 64.72 21.25 -45.48
N LYS A 68 65.85 20.78 -46.03
CA LYS A 68 65.99 20.33 -47.43
C LYS A 68 66.18 18.82 -47.43
N ASN A 69 65.54 18.10 -48.37
CA ASN A 69 65.59 16.63 -48.45
C ASN A 69 65.11 15.93 -47.16
N VAL A 70 63.89 16.23 -46.74
CA VAL A 70 63.29 15.68 -45.52
C VAL A 70 62.73 14.28 -45.78
N LYS A 71 63.04 13.33 -44.90
CA LYS A 71 62.40 12.01 -44.86
C LYS A 71 60.98 12.15 -44.28
N VAL A 72 59.97 11.91 -45.10
CA VAL A 72 58.56 11.89 -44.69
C VAL A 72 58.14 10.44 -44.47
N TYR A 73 57.87 10.06 -43.22
CA TYR A 73 57.49 8.70 -42.85
C TYR A 73 55.98 8.49 -43.00
N LEU A 74 55.58 7.39 -43.66
CA LEU A 74 54.20 7.02 -43.91
C LEU A 74 53.68 6.00 -42.88
N LEU A 75 54.07 4.74 -43.02
CA LEU A 75 53.60 3.61 -42.20
C LEU A 75 54.74 2.61 -41.94
N GLY A 76 54.65 1.84 -40.87
CA GLY A 76 55.56 0.73 -40.55
C GLY A 76 54.85 -0.42 -39.82
N ALA A 77 55.52 -1.48 -39.40
CA ALA A 77 56.89 -1.83 -39.78
C ALA A 77 56.92 -2.58 -41.14
N PRO A 78 58.04 -2.56 -41.89
CA PRO A 78 58.17 -3.26 -43.17
C PRO A 78 57.97 -4.78 -43.13
N SER A 79 57.98 -5.39 -41.94
CA SER A 79 57.61 -6.78 -41.69
C SER A 79 56.14 -7.06 -42.02
N ASP A 80 55.26 -6.13 -41.69
CA ASP A 80 53.80 -6.34 -41.68
C ASP A 80 53.11 -5.78 -42.92
N ILE A 81 53.73 -4.79 -43.54
CA ILE A 81 53.19 -4.08 -44.69
C ILE A 81 54.25 -3.79 -45.75
N LEU A 82 53.80 -3.58 -46.98
CA LEU A 82 54.63 -3.18 -48.11
C LEU A 82 53.96 -2.05 -48.89
N ILE A 83 54.66 -0.93 -49.03
CA ILE A 83 54.17 0.19 -49.86
C ILE A 83 54.85 0.14 -51.23
N GLN A 84 54.06 0.21 -52.30
CA GLN A 84 54.50 0.21 -53.69
C GLN A 84 53.83 1.33 -54.49
N ASN A 85 54.37 1.62 -55.67
CA ASN A 85 53.78 2.56 -56.64
C ASN A 85 53.43 3.93 -56.04
N LEU A 86 54.29 4.44 -55.14
CA LEU A 86 54.08 5.72 -54.48
C LEU A 86 54.23 6.86 -55.49
N ASN A 87 53.18 7.66 -55.62
CA ASN A 87 53.19 8.93 -56.34
C ASN A 87 53.13 10.08 -55.34
N VAL A 88 53.99 11.09 -55.52
CA VAL A 88 53.99 12.33 -54.75
C VAL A 88 53.78 13.49 -55.73
N ASN A 89 52.79 14.34 -55.48
CA ASN A 89 52.39 15.43 -56.37
C ASN A 89 52.16 14.97 -57.83
N GLY A 90 51.54 13.79 -57.99
CA GLY A 90 51.23 13.18 -59.29
C GLY A 90 52.43 12.60 -60.05
N ARG A 91 53.63 12.53 -59.44
CA ARG A 91 54.84 11.96 -60.04
C ARG A 91 55.31 10.73 -59.27
N PRO A 92 55.86 9.70 -59.93
CA PRO A 92 56.46 8.55 -59.25
C PRO A 92 57.57 9.00 -58.31
N ALA A 93 57.50 8.55 -57.06
CA ALA A 93 58.46 8.86 -56.01
C ALA A 93 59.19 7.59 -55.56
N SER A 94 60.49 7.71 -55.35
CA SER A 94 61.28 6.62 -54.76
C SER A 94 60.92 6.46 -53.28
N ILE A 95 60.48 5.26 -52.91
CA ILE A 95 60.19 4.89 -51.53
C ILE A 95 61.35 4.08 -50.96
N SER A 96 61.71 4.33 -49.71
CA SER A 96 62.71 3.58 -48.95
C SER A 96 62.15 3.24 -47.57
N PHE A 97 62.82 2.38 -46.80
CA PHE A 97 62.38 2.03 -45.45
C PHE A 97 63.57 1.91 -44.50
N ASP A 98 63.33 2.19 -43.22
CA ASP A 98 64.25 1.95 -42.11
C ASP A 98 63.47 1.43 -40.88
N GLU A 99 64.11 1.41 -39.70
CA GLU A 99 63.50 0.94 -38.45
C GLU A 99 62.24 1.71 -38.02
N LYS A 100 62.03 2.93 -38.51
CA LYS A 100 60.85 3.74 -38.20
C LYS A 100 59.68 3.41 -39.12
N GLY A 101 59.93 3.06 -40.38
CA GLY A 101 58.90 2.71 -41.35
C GLY A 101 59.29 3.06 -42.78
N TYR A 102 58.33 2.98 -43.70
CA TYR A 102 58.49 3.45 -45.07
C TYR A 102 58.49 4.98 -45.12
N PHE A 103 59.40 5.55 -45.90
CA PHE A 103 59.52 6.98 -46.12
C PHE A 103 59.86 7.32 -47.56
N PHE A 104 59.55 8.54 -47.97
CA PHE A 104 60.07 9.17 -49.18
C PHE A 104 60.81 10.46 -48.80
N VAL A 105 61.61 10.98 -49.73
CA VAL A 105 62.33 12.24 -49.53
C VAL A 105 61.65 13.33 -50.34
N HIS A 106 61.37 14.46 -49.69
CA HIS A 106 60.76 15.62 -50.36
C HIS A 106 61.43 16.93 -49.94
N GLU A 107 61.29 17.94 -50.80
CA GLU A 107 61.76 19.30 -50.55
C GLU A 107 60.66 20.12 -49.86
N SER A 108 61.02 21.29 -49.32
CA SER A 108 60.10 22.17 -48.59
C SER A 108 58.80 22.45 -49.36
N GLY A 109 57.67 22.48 -48.65
CA GLY A 109 56.36 22.81 -49.22
C GLY A 109 55.29 21.76 -48.93
N LEU A 110 54.11 21.97 -49.52
CA LEU A 110 52.97 21.06 -49.46
C LEU A 110 53.17 19.88 -50.41
N PHE A 111 52.69 18.72 -49.99
CA PHE A 111 52.69 17.53 -50.82
C PHE A 111 51.43 16.71 -50.62
N ASP A 112 50.98 16.09 -51.71
CA ASP A 112 49.98 15.04 -51.72
C ASP A 112 50.65 13.74 -52.15
N TYR A 113 50.24 12.62 -51.56
CA TYR A 113 50.76 11.31 -51.93
C TYR A 113 49.63 10.30 -52.13
N SER A 114 49.90 9.31 -52.98
CA SER A 114 49.06 8.13 -53.13
C SER A 114 49.90 6.93 -53.51
N GLY A 115 49.61 5.75 -52.96
CA GLY A 115 50.33 4.53 -53.26
C GLY A 115 49.52 3.29 -52.94
N GLU A 116 50.09 2.13 -53.24
CA GLU A 116 49.54 0.83 -52.91
C GLU A 116 50.16 0.32 -51.62
N LEU A 117 49.34 -0.27 -50.75
CA LEU A 117 49.72 -0.85 -49.47
C LEU A 117 49.30 -2.32 -49.46
N MET A 118 50.27 -3.23 -49.52
CA MET A 118 50.04 -4.65 -49.37
C MET A 118 50.24 -5.10 -47.93
N VAL A 119 49.30 -5.88 -47.42
CA VAL A 119 49.39 -6.50 -46.10
C VAL A 119 50.11 -7.84 -46.21
N ARG A 120 51.18 -8.04 -45.43
CA ARG A 120 52.00 -9.27 -45.45
C ARG A 120 51.66 -10.24 -44.32
N THR A 121 51.04 -9.76 -43.25
CA THR A 121 50.69 -10.56 -42.08
C THR A 121 49.27 -11.12 -42.19
N ALA A 122 49.11 -12.41 -41.91
CA ALA A 122 47.81 -13.08 -41.87
C ALA A 122 47.07 -12.75 -40.56
N GLY A 123 45.75 -12.61 -40.61
CA GLY A 123 44.93 -12.30 -39.43
C GLY A 123 44.93 -10.81 -39.06
N GLN A 124 45.30 -10.50 -37.82
CA GLN A 124 45.34 -9.15 -37.29
C GLN A 124 46.59 -8.39 -37.79
N VAL A 125 46.38 -7.22 -38.38
CA VAL A 125 47.46 -6.39 -38.92
C VAL A 125 47.76 -5.28 -37.93
N VAL A 126 49.01 -5.17 -37.49
CA VAL A 126 49.47 -4.06 -36.64
C VAL A 126 50.22 -3.07 -37.53
N VAL A 127 49.67 -1.87 -37.66
CA VAL A 127 50.23 -0.79 -38.46
C VAL A 127 50.79 0.27 -37.52
N ARG A 128 52.10 0.45 -37.53
CA ARG A 128 52.81 1.51 -36.80
C ARG A 128 52.72 2.82 -37.57
N ILE A 129 52.38 3.88 -36.85
CA ILE A 129 52.27 5.26 -37.36
C ILE A 129 53.42 6.08 -36.76
N PRO A 130 54.51 6.34 -37.51
CA PRO A 130 55.63 7.12 -36.99
C PRO A 130 55.24 8.55 -36.62
N GLY A 131 54.34 9.16 -37.39
CA GLY A 131 53.82 10.51 -37.16
C GLY A 131 54.87 11.63 -37.35
N PRO A 132 54.47 12.89 -37.14
CA PRO A 132 53.14 13.31 -36.67
C PRO A 132 52.06 13.26 -37.78
N LEU A 133 50.89 12.70 -37.47
CA LEU A 133 49.73 12.57 -38.36
C LEU A 133 48.44 13.08 -37.69
N ASN A 134 47.83 14.11 -38.26
CA ASN A 134 46.65 14.76 -37.66
C ASN A 134 45.37 13.91 -37.78
N GLN A 135 45.14 13.21 -38.89
CA GLN A 135 43.96 12.38 -39.09
C GLN A 135 44.26 11.12 -39.92
N LEU A 136 43.83 9.96 -39.43
CA LEU A 136 43.85 8.69 -40.16
C LEU A 136 42.45 8.12 -40.27
N ARG A 137 42.02 7.86 -41.51
CA ARG A 137 40.71 7.29 -41.84
C ARG A 137 40.84 5.95 -42.53
N PHE A 138 39.82 5.12 -42.34
CA PHE A 138 39.76 3.78 -42.91
C PHE A 138 38.47 3.56 -43.71
N GLU A 139 38.61 3.19 -44.97
CA GLU A 139 37.51 2.76 -45.85
C GLU A 139 37.80 1.34 -46.33
N LEU A 140 37.65 0.37 -45.42
CA LEU A 140 38.07 -1.02 -45.64
C LEU A 140 36.88 -1.93 -45.98
N GLU A 141 37.08 -2.78 -46.97
CA GLU A 141 36.23 -3.93 -47.26
C GLU A 141 36.79 -5.17 -46.52
N ASN A 142 35.90 -6.01 -45.99
CA ASN A 142 36.22 -7.26 -45.28
C ASN A 142 37.13 -7.13 -44.03
N GLY A 143 37.21 -5.94 -43.42
CA GLY A 143 37.84 -5.72 -42.12
C GLY A 143 37.56 -4.33 -41.55
N TYR A 144 38.06 -4.07 -40.35
CA TYR A 144 37.86 -2.80 -39.66
C TYR A 144 39.07 -2.44 -38.76
N PRO A 145 39.35 -1.15 -38.56
CA PRO A 145 40.31 -0.72 -37.55
C PRO A 145 39.69 -0.84 -36.15
N ILE A 146 40.44 -1.39 -35.19
CA ILE A 146 40.05 -1.38 -33.78
C ILE A 146 40.23 0.04 -33.25
N GLY A 147 39.13 0.76 -33.06
CA GLY A 147 39.14 2.15 -32.58
C GLY A 147 38.57 3.17 -33.57
N GLY A 148 38.29 2.77 -34.82
CA GLY A 148 37.71 3.65 -35.84
C GLY A 148 38.72 4.59 -36.48
N ASP A 149 38.34 5.86 -36.68
CA ASP A 149 39.23 6.91 -37.18
C ASP A 149 40.09 7.47 -36.05
N PHE A 150 41.35 7.77 -36.35
CA PHE A 150 42.32 8.25 -35.36
C PHE A 150 42.76 9.68 -35.64
N TYR A 151 43.06 10.42 -34.57
CA TYR A 151 43.44 11.83 -34.64
C TYR A 151 44.69 12.08 -33.79
N GLY A 152 45.58 12.95 -34.28
CA GLY A 152 46.76 13.42 -33.53
C GLY A 152 47.76 12.32 -33.16
N MET A 153 48.12 11.46 -34.09
CA MET A 153 48.99 10.30 -33.83
C MET A 153 50.48 10.63 -33.95
N PHE A 154 51.27 10.10 -33.02
CA PHE A 154 52.72 10.18 -33.01
C PHE A 154 53.34 8.95 -32.37
N ASN A 155 54.09 8.16 -33.17
CA ASN A 155 54.65 6.88 -32.76
C ASN A 155 53.61 5.89 -32.18
N ASP A 156 52.42 5.88 -32.77
CA ASP A 156 51.29 5.04 -32.36
C ASP A 156 51.22 3.72 -33.13
N GLN A 157 50.34 2.83 -32.68
CA GLN A 157 50.00 1.59 -33.35
C GLN A 157 48.49 1.48 -33.55
N VAL A 158 48.09 1.14 -34.76
CA VAL A 158 46.71 0.87 -35.13
C VAL A 158 46.58 -0.60 -35.47
N ILE A 159 45.53 -1.22 -34.94
CA ILE A 159 45.22 -2.62 -35.20
C ILE A 159 44.08 -2.69 -36.22
N ILE A 160 44.26 -3.48 -37.27
CA ILE A 160 43.23 -3.76 -38.28
C ILE A 160 42.86 -5.24 -38.20
N GLN A 161 41.57 -5.54 -38.06
CA GLN A 161 41.04 -6.90 -37.91
C GLN A 161 40.24 -7.33 -39.14
N ARG A 162 40.52 -8.53 -39.65
CA ARG A 162 39.75 -9.16 -40.73
C ARG A 162 38.41 -9.70 -40.22
N THR A 163 37.36 -9.60 -41.03
CA THR A 163 35.99 -9.96 -40.64
C THR A 163 35.67 -11.41 -41.04
N GLU A 164 35.82 -12.38 -40.13
CA GLU A 164 35.26 -13.74 -40.33
C GLU A 164 33.92 -13.96 -39.61
N LYS A 165 33.54 -13.07 -38.68
CA LYS A 165 32.20 -13.01 -38.05
C LYS A 165 31.83 -11.56 -37.81
N THR A 166 30.58 -11.17 -38.06
CA THR A 166 30.05 -9.90 -37.55
C THR A 166 30.22 -9.89 -36.04
N SER A 167 31.11 -9.05 -35.51
CA SER A 167 31.19 -8.79 -34.08
C SER A 167 29.84 -8.24 -33.62
N GLN A 168 29.28 -8.82 -32.55
CA GLN A 168 27.99 -8.44 -31.98
C GLN A 168 28.15 -8.31 -30.46
N LEU A 169 27.60 -7.25 -29.89
CA LEU A 169 27.39 -7.15 -28.45
C LEU A 169 26.07 -7.83 -28.09
N VAL A 170 26.09 -8.69 -27.09
CA VAL A 170 24.91 -9.38 -26.59
C VAL A 170 24.81 -9.17 -25.08
N SER A 171 23.67 -8.66 -24.62
CA SER A 171 23.35 -8.52 -23.20
C SER A 171 22.09 -9.31 -22.89
N GLY A 172 22.16 -10.20 -21.88
CA GLY A 172 21.04 -11.05 -21.47
C GLY A 172 20.57 -10.75 -20.06
N ALA A 173 19.26 -10.75 -19.88
CA ALA A 173 18.58 -10.89 -18.60
C ALA A 173 17.65 -12.11 -18.67
N PHE A 174 17.73 -12.99 -17.69
CA PHE A 174 17.03 -14.27 -17.67
C PHE A 174 16.24 -14.41 -16.36
N GLN A 175 14.95 -14.73 -16.45
CA GLN A 175 14.07 -14.94 -15.32
C GLN A 175 13.60 -16.39 -15.29
N TYR A 176 13.63 -17.00 -14.11
CA TYR A 176 13.08 -18.32 -13.83
C TYR A 176 12.14 -18.24 -12.63
N ALA A 177 10.86 -18.52 -12.85
CA ALA A 177 9.82 -18.50 -11.83
C ALA A 177 9.34 -19.92 -11.52
N PHE A 178 9.55 -20.34 -10.27
CA PHE A 178 9.06 -21.62 -9.75
C PHE A 178 7.65 -21.45 -9.17
N ALA A 179 6.63 -21.71 -9.98
CA ALA A 179 5.21 -21.59 -9.64
C ALA A 179 4.46 -22.90 -9.92
N GLU A 180 3.12 -22.93 -9.88
CA GLU A 180 2.32 -24.12 -10.22
C GLU A 180 2.84 -24.78 -11.51
N ARG A 181 3.11 -23.96 -12.53
CA ARG A 181 3.91 -24.31 -13.70
C ARG A 181 5.21 -23.48 -13.71
N ASP A 182 6.35 -24.15 -13.76
CA ASP A 182 7.67 -23.52 -13.81
C ASP A 182 7.83 -22.78 -15.16
N THR A 183 8.05 -21.45 -15.13
CA THR A 183 8.11 -20.59 -16.32
C THR A 183 9.42 -19.82 -16.42
N PHE A 184 9.87 -19.55 -17.64
CA PHE A 184 11.05 -18.71 -17.88
C PHE A 184 10.73 -17.55 -18.80
N ARG A 185 11.51 -16.47 -18.67
CA ARG A 185 11.50 -15.32 -19.56
C ARG A 185 12.92 -14.83 -19.80
N TYR A 186 13.35 -14.82 -21.06
CA TYR A 186 14.66 -14.31 -21.47
C TYR A 186 14.45 -13.00 -22.21
N GLN A 187 15.18 -11.96 -21.83
CA GLN A 187 15.23 -10.68 -22.50
C GLN A 187 16.67 -10.44 -22.96
N ILE A 188 16.88 -10.37 -24.27
CA ILE A 188 18.22 -10.36 -24.86
C ILE A 188 18.32 -9.19 -25.84
N ASP A 189 19.30 -8.33 -25.58
CA ASP A 189 19.63 -7.19 -26.41
C ASP A 189 20.84 -7.50 -27.29
N TYR A 190 20.60 -7.50 -28.61
CA TYR A 190 21.63 -7.69 -29.63
C TYR A 190 21.98 -6.35 -30.28
N LYS A 191 23.27 -6.08 -30.46
CA LYS A 191 23.77 -4.92 -31.20
C LYS A 191 24.95 -5.30 -32.09
N ALA A 192 24.80 -5.14 -33.41
CA ALA A 192 25.86 -5.36 -34.37
C ALA A 192 26.82 -4.16 -34.42
N TYR A 193 28.11 -4.42 -34.65
CA TYR A 193 29.04 -3.37 -35.08
C TYR A 193 28.95 -3.08 -36.60
N GLY A 194 28.18 -3.88 -37.35
CA GLY A 194 27.89 -3.69 -38.77
C GLY A 194 26.41 -3.37 -39.06
N LYS A 195 26.00 -3.50 -40.33
CA LYS A 195 24.63 -3.15 -40.80
C LYS A 195 23.56 -4.22 -40.51
N SER A 196 23.96 -5.43 -40.13
CA SER A 196 23.03 -6.55 -39.90
C SER A 196 23.49 -7.48 -38.78
N LEU A 197 22.54 -7.95 -37.98
CA LEU A 197 22.69 -8.94 -36.91
C LEU A 197 22.69 -10.40 -37.41
N GLY A 198 22.11 -10.70 -38.57
CA GLY A 198 22.09 -12.06 -39.11
C GLY A 198 21.45 -13.09 -38.17
N ARG A 199 22.14 -14.21 -37.92
CA ARG A 199 21.63 -15.35 -37.13
C ARG A 199 22.26 -15.40 -35.74
N ALA A 200 21.43 -15.59 -34.70
CA ALA A 200 21.86 -15.81 -33.32
C ALA A 200 21.42 -17.20 -32.82
N GLU A 201 22.17 -17.76 -31.87
CA GLU A 201 21.86 -19.05 -31.25
C GLU A 201 21.81 -18.92 -29.72
N LEU A 202 20.80 -19.55 -29.12
CA LEU A 202 20.63 -19.64 -27.66
C LEU A 202 20.59 -21.11 -27.24
N SER A 203 21.33 -21.44 -26.18
CA SER A 203 21.35 -22.81 -25.65
C SER A 203 20.16 -23.04 -24.73
N LEU A 204 19.34 -24.05 -25.03
CA LEU A 204 18.22 -24.48 -24.20
C LEU A 204 18.67 -25.64 -23.29
N ARG A 205 19.49 -25.29 -22.29
CA ARG A 205 20.18 -26.26 -21.42
C ARG A 205 19.48 -26.55 -20.09
N ASN A 206 18.37 -25.88 -19.82
CA ASN A 206 17.60 -25.97 -18.59
C ASN A 206 16.27 -26.72 -18.78
N GLY A 207 16.16 -27.51 -19.85
CA GLY A 207 14.93 -28.23 -20.19
C GLY A 207 13.81 -27.28 -20.57
N GLU A 208 14.14 -26.23 -21.30
CA GLU A 208 13.21 -25.21 -21.78
C GLU A 208 12.34 -25.71 -22.94
N GLU A 209 11.05 -25.42 -22.85
CA GLU A 209 10.06 -25.54 -23.92
C GLU A 209 9.62 -24.11 -24.30
N VAL A 210 10.01 -23.67 -25.49
CA VAL A 210 9.73 -22.31 -25.98
C VAL A 210 8.27 -22.20 -26.41
N LEU A 211 7.52 -21.27 -25.80
CA LEU A 211 6.12 -21.00 -26.16
C LEU A 211 5.99 -19.81 -27.09
N THR A 212 6.70 -18.71 -26.79
CA THR A 212 6.65 -17.50 -27.62
C THR A 212 8.03 -16.87 -27.77
N VAL A 213 8.29 -16.31 -28.96
CA VAL A 213 9.46 -15.51 -29.28
C VAL A 213 8.98 -14.22 -29.93
N SER A 214 9.49 -13.09 -29.46
CA SER A 214 9.23 -11.77 -30.04
C SER A 214 10.55 -11.03 -30.26
N GLY A 215 10.59 -10.13 -31.25
CA GLY A 215 11.80 -9.37 -31.59
C GLY A 215 12.78 -10.05 -32.54
N ALA A 216 12.45 -11.27 -33.01
CA ALA A 216 13.13 -11.94 -34.11
C ALA A 216 12.22 -11.96 -35.36
N LYS A 217 12.82 -11.99 -36.56
CA LYS A 217 12.09 -12.13 -37.83
C LYS A 217 11.49 -13.52 -37.97
N ASP A 218 12.28 -14.53 -37.62
CA ASP A 218 11.88 -15.93 -37.61
C ASP A 218 12.68 -16.68 -36.54
N TYR A 219 12.20 -17.85 -36.12
CA TYR A 219 12.89 -18.70 -35.16
C TYR A 219 12.64 -20.19 -35.40
N SER A 220 13.62 -21.01 -35.03
CA SER A 220 13.46 -22.47 -35.02
C SER A 220 14.16 -23.10 -33.81
N VAL A 221 13.59 -24.20 -33.31
CA VAL A 221 14.18 -24.96 -32.21
C VAL A 221 14.74 -26.26 -32.78
N GLN A 222 16.06 -26.44 -32.74
CA GLN A 222 16.74 -27.62 -33.27
C GLN A 222 17.89 -28.04 -32.35
N GLY A 223 17.96 -29.34 -32.02
CA GLY A 223 19.10 -29.91 -31.29
C GLY A 223 19.40 -29.26 -29.94
N GLY A 224 18.38 -28.84 -29.17
CA GLY A 224 18.55 -28.18 -27.87
C GLY A 224 19.02 -26.72 -27.98
N LYS A 225 18.88 -26.11 -29.15
CA LYS A 225 19.17 -24.70 -29.39
C LYS A 225 17.96 -23.98 -29.97
N LEU A 226 17.78 -22.73 -29.60
CA LEU A 226 16.89 -21.79 -30.25
C LEU A 226 17.71 -20.96 -31.24
N ILE A 227 17.40 -21.10 -32.52
CA ILE A 227 17.99 -20.35 -33.63
C ILE A 227 17.08 -19.17 -33.93
N LEU A 228 17.64 -17.96 -33.89
CA LEU A 228 16.93 -16.71 -34.14
C LEU A 228 17.45 -16.07 -35.42
N GLU A 229 16.55 -15.69 -36.33
CA GLU A 229 16.85 -14.81 -37.45
C GLU A 229 16.57 -13.36 -37.06
N LEU A 230 17.63 -12.55 -37.02
CA LEU A 230 17.57 -11.15 -36.61
C LEU A 230 17.75 -10.23 -37.83
N THR A 231 17.15 -9.05 -37.77
CA THR A 231 17.26 -8.04 -38.83
C THR A 231 17.70 -6.71 -38.28
N GLY A 232 18.35 -5.89 -39.12
CA GLY A 232 18.89 -4.59 -38.72
C GLY A 232 20.15 -4.69 -37.84
N SER A 233 20.59 -3.56 -37.30
CA SER A 233 21.80 -3.45 -36.47
C SER A 233 21.53 -3.61 -34.96
N GLN A 234 20.26 -3.65 -34.53
CA GLN A 234 19.84 -3.81 -33.13
C GLN A 234 18.56 -4.64 -33.06
N ALA A 235 18.44 -5.51 -32.06
CA ALA A 235 17.22 -6.28 -31.79
C ALA A 235 17.07 -6.54 -30.28
N ASN A 236 15.87 -6.32 -29.76
CA ASN A 236 15.48 -6.73 -28.41
C ASN A 236 14.58 -7.96 -28.55
N VAL A 237 15.10 -9.12 -28.13
CA VAL A 237 14.40 -10.40 -28.25
C VAL A 237 13.86 -10.81 -26.89
N VAL A 238 12.57 -11.15 -26.82
CA VAL A 238 11.96 -11.73 -25.63
C VAL A 238 11.46 -13.13 -25.94
N VAL A 239 11.97 -14.11 -25.19
CA VAL A 239 11.60 -15.53 -25.27
C VAL A 239 10.90 -15.93 -23.98
N THR A 240 9.73 -16.56 -24.07
CA THR A 240 9.05 -17.11 -22.90
C THR A 240 8.64 -18.55 -23.12
N GLY A 241 8.53 -19.29 -22.02
CA GLY A 241 8.14 -20.68 -22.06
C GLY A 241 8.15 -21.34 -20.71
N THR A 242 8.24 -22.65 -20.70
CA THR A 242 8.32 -23.45 -19.48
C THR A 242 9.66 -24.16 -19.37
N PHE A 243 10.12 -24.44 -18.15
CA PHE A 243 11.40 -25.11 -17.94
C PHE A 243 11.25 -26.20 -16.86
N SER A 244 12.19 -27.14 -16.83
CA SER A 244 12.17 -28.26 -15.88
C SER A 244 13.48 -28.42 -15.09
N GLY A 245 14.54 -27.72 -15.52
CA GLY A 245 15.86 -27.77 -14.90
C GLY A 245 15.86 -27.22 -13.47
N LYS A 246 16.50 -27.96 -12.56
CA LYS A 246 16.82 -27.50 -11.20
C LYS A 246 18.29 -27.07 -11.06
N ASN A 247 19.11 -27.33 -12.08
CA ASN A 247 20.46 -26.81 -12.20
C ASN A 247 20.49 -25.88 -13.40
N LEU A 248 20.43 -24.58 -13.15
CA LEU A 248 20.25 -23.57 -14.18
C LEU A 248 21.61 -23.11 -14.70
N GLY A 249 21.84 -23.28 -16.00
CA GLY A 249 22.96 -22.73 -16.76
C GLY A 249 22.53 -21.53 -17.59
N ILE A 250 23.49 -20.66 -17.91
CA ILE A 250 23.21 -19.38 -18.58
C ILE A 250 23.00 -19.59 -20.09
N PRO A 251 21.88 -19.21 -20.73
CA PRO A 251 21.64 -19.57 -22.14
C PRO A 251 22.64 -19.01 -23.18
N LEU A 252 23.42 -17.99 -22.80
CA LEU A 252 24.46 -17.35 -23.62
C LEU A 252 25.87 -17.86 -23.31
N ALA A 253 26.72 -17.88 -24.34
CA ALA A 253 28.07 -18.44 -24.28
C ALA A 253 29.16 -17.45 -23.84
N GLU A 254 28.88 -16.14 -23.86
CA GLU A 254 29.84 -15.07 -23.61
C GLU A 254 29.21 -13.95 -22.77
N GLY A 255 30.00 -13.31 -21.90
CA GLY A 255 29.56 -12.18 -21.07
C GLY A 255 28.93 -12.57 -19.74
N SER A 256 28.72 -11.58 -18.87
CA SER A 256 28.00 -11.76 -17.61
C SER A 256 26.57 -11.23 -17.74
N HIS A 257 25.62 -11.94 -17.15
CA HIS A 257 24.20 -11.72 -17.38
C HIS A 257 23.41 -11.72 -16.08
N HIS A 258 22.30 -10.99 -16.08
CA HIS A 258 21.40 -10.92 -14.93
C HIS A 258 20.48 -12.14 -14.91
N ILE A 259 20.43 -12.84 -13.79
CA ILE A 259 19.57 -14.00 -13.56
C ILE A 259 18.64 -13.70 -12.39
N LEU A 260 17.35 -13.55 -12.67
CA LEU A 260 16.31 -13.46 -11.66
C LEU A 260 15.74 -14.85 -11.39
N ILE A 261 15.79 -15.30 -10.15
CA ILE A 261 15.15 -16.53 -9.70
C ILE A 261 14.12 -16.18 -8.64
N GLU A 262 12.88 -16.62 -8.83
CA GLU A 262 11.77 -16.34 -7.93
C GLU A 262 10.86 -17.56 -7.76
N SER A 263 9.99 -17.54 -6.76
CA SER A 263 9.04 -18.62 -6.53
C SER A 263 7.72 -18.13 -5.98
N ASP A 264 6.67 -18.88 -6.27
CA ASP A 264 5.37 -18.67 -5.66
C ASP A 264 5.46 -18.71 -4.12
N PRO A 265 4.66 -17.92 -3.36
CA PRO A 265 4.59 -17.99 -1.90
C PRO A 265 4.43 -19.40 -1.32
N GLU A 266 3.80 -20.32 -2.04
CA GLU A 266 3.66 -21.73 -1.63
C GLU A 266 4.95 -22.54 -1.77
N ARG A 267 6.00 -21.98 -2.37
CA ARG A 267 7.26 -22.65 -2.66
C ARG A 267 8.43 -21.89 -2.04
N LYS A 268 9.18 -22.57 -1.18
CA LYS A 268 10.46 -22.07 -0.67
C LYS A 268 11.60 -22.55 -1.55
N ILE A 269 12.40 -21.62 -2.04
CA ILE A 269 13.59 -21.92 -2.83
C ILE A 269 14.88 -21.70 -2.03
N SER A 270 15.84 -22.59 -2.24
CA SER A 270 17.23 -22.45 -1.80
C SER A 270 18.14 -22.52 -3.02
N ILE A 271 19.00 -21.53 -3.19
CA ILE A 271 19.88 -21.39 -4.35
C ILE A 271 21.33 -21.54 -3.89
N SER A 272 22.08 -22.44 -4.53
CA SER A 272 23.51 -22.60 -4.34
C SER A 272 24.24 -22.29 -5.65
N THR A 273 25.12 -21.29 -5.62
CA THR A 273 25.87 -20.82 -6.79
C THR A 273 27.14 -20.07 -6.37
N TYR A 274 28.08 -19.93 -7.30
CA TYR A 274 29.25 -19.04 -7.19
C TYR A 274 29.00 -17.66 -7.82
N ALA A 275 27.89 -17.48 -8.52
CA ALA A 275 27.51 -16.20 -9.12
C ALA A 275 27.29 -15.12 -8.06
N LYS A 276 27.60 -13.87 -8.39
CA LYS A 276 27.46 -12.74 -7.46
C LYS A 276 25.98 -12.37 -7.32
N GLU A 277 25.45 -12.42 -6.10
CA GLU A 277 24.11 -11.91 -5.82
C GLU A 277 24.10 -10.37 -5.86
N LEU A 278 23.05 -9.82 -6.45
CA LEU A 278 22.81 -8.39 -6.60
C LEU A 278 21.52 -7.99 -5.86
N ASP A 279 21.33 -6.69 -5.66
CA ASP A 279 20.07 -6.17 -5.15
C ASP A 279 18.93 -6.40 -6.18
N LEU A 280 17.72 -6.66 -5.70
CA LEU A 280 16.56 -6.92 -6.56
C LEU A 280 16.26 -5.73 -7.50
N SER A 281 16.56 -4.50 -7.07
CA SER A 281 16.42 -3.28 -7.87
C SER A 281 17.38 -3.19 -9.06
N GLU A 282 18.46 -3.99 -9.08
CA GLU A 282 19.39 -4.06 -10.21
C GLU A 282 18.90 -5.00 -11.33
N SER A 283 17.79 -5.72 -11.13
CA SER A 283 17.21 -6.58 -12.17
C SER A 283 16.67 -5.78 -13.35
N PRO A 284 17.08 -6.08 -14.59
CA PRO A 284 16.44 -5.53 -15.79
C PRO A 284 14.99 -6.04 -15.98
N ILE A 285 14.65 -7.18 -15.36
CA ILE A 285 13.32 -7.79 -15.42
C ILE A 285 12.61 -7.56 -14.08
N ARG A 286 11.40 -6.99 -14.12
CA ARG A 286 10.60 -6.78 -12.92
C ARG A 286 10.18 -8.13 -12.31
N PRO A 287 10.42 -8.38 -11.02
CA PRO A 287 10.00 -9.61 -10.35
C PRO A 287 8.48 -9.70 -10.28
N ALA A 288 7.97 -10.92 -10.44
CA ALA A 288 6.56 -11.26 -10.25
C ALA A 288 6.27 -11.54 -8.76
N TYR A 289 7.25 -12.06 -8.03
CA TYR A 289 7.11 -12.41 -6.61
C TYR A 289 8.09 -11.62 -5.73
N ALA A 290 7.66 -11.28 -4.52
CA ALA A 290 8.44 -10.46 -3.59
C ALA A 290 9.70 -11.17 -3.04
N ASN A 291 9.81 -12.49 -3.21
CA ASN A 291 10.95 -13.31 -2.78
C ASN A 291 12.00 -13.52 -3.88
N GLY A 292 11.92 -12.79 -5.00
CA GLY A 292 12.88 -12.87 -6.09
C GLY A 292 14.30 -12.51 -5.66
N ARG A 293 15.29 -13.22 -6.23
CA ARG A 293 16.73 -12.99 -6.02
C ARG A 293 17.43 -12.82 -7.36
N VAL A 294 18.35 -11.87 -7.44
CA VAL A 294 19.05 -11.50 -8.67
C VAL A 294 20.51 -11.87 -8.56
N PHE A 295 21.06 -12.44 -9.62
CA PHE A 295 22.46 -12.83 -9.71
C PHE A 295 23.10 -12.28 -10.97
N LEU A 296 24.36 -11.87 -10.90
CA LEU A 296 25.21 -11.65 -12.05
C LEU A 296 26.05 -12.90 -12.28
N ALA A 297 25.74 -13.64 -13.35
CA ALA A 297 26.31 -14.93 -13.64
C ALA A 297 27.04 -14.95 -15.00
N SER A 298 28.17 -15.64 -15.05
CA SER A 298 28.95 -15.89 -16.25
C SER A 298 28.58 -17.25 -16.86
N PRO A 299 28.99 -17.57 -18.11
CA PRO A 299 28.53 -18.77 -18.83
C PRO A 299 28.96 -20.10 -18.18
N SER A 300 30.00 -20.05 -17.35
CA SER A 300 30.53 -21.15 -16.53
C SER A 300 29.81 -21.34 -15.21
N ASP A 301 29.02 -20.37 -14.75
CA ASP A 301 28.29 -20.46 -13.49
C ASP A 301 27.07 -21.36 -13.64
N SER A 302 26.76 -22.07 -12.56
CA SER A 302 25.56 -22.89 -12.44
C SER A 302 24.80 -22.51 -11.17
N LEU A 303 23.47 -22.38 -11.27
CA LEU A 303 22.60 -22.09 -10.14
C LEU A 303 21.79 -23.34 -9.80
N LYS A 304 22.17 -24.02 -8.71
CA LYS A 304 21.45 -25.19 -8.22
C LYS A 304 20.31 -24.75 -7.31
N VAL A 305 19.08 -24.97 -7.75
CA VAL A 305 17.86 -24.59 -7.03
C VAL A 305 17.20 -25.81 -6.41
N THR A 306 16.96 -25.75 -5.11
CA THR A 306 16.14 -26.72 -4.38
C THR A 306 14.80 -26.07 -4.04
N VAL A 307 13.70 -26.70 -4.47
CA VAL A 307 12.34 -26.20 -4.24
C VAL A 307 11.67 -27.09 -3.19
N LYS A 308 11.14 -26.49 -2.13
CA LYS A 308 10.32 -27.15 -1.13
C LYS A 308 8.92 -26.53 -1.15
N THR A 309 7.91 -27.33 -1.46
CA THR A 309 6.51 -26.94 -1.29
C THR A 309 6.20 -26.78 0.20
N LEU A 310 5.57 -25.68 0.57
CA LEU A 310 5.16 -25.37 1.93
C LEU A 310 3.73 -25.86 2.14
N GLU A 311 3.46 -26.36 3.34
CA GLU A 311 2.08 -26.63 3.77
C GLU A 311 1.40 -25.30 4.06
N MET A 312 0.22 -25.10 3.48
CA MET A 312 -0.60 -23.92 3.75
C MET A 312 -1.38 -24.12 5.05
N PHE A 313 -1.37 -23.10 5.91
CA PHE A 313 -2.31 -23.04 7.03
C PHE A 313 -3.69 -22.66 6.52
N GLU A 314 -4.73 -23.19 7.16
CA GLU A 314 -6.09 -22.70 6.96
C GLU A 314 -6.15 -21.21 7.33
N SER A 315 -6.69 -20.41 6.44
CA SER A 315 -6.88 -18.97 6.64
C SER A 315 -8.35 -18.62 6.44
N LEU A 316 -8.77 -17.49 7.03
CA LEU A 316 -10.13 -17.02 6.89
C LEU A 316 -10.38 -16.57 5.45
N ALA A 317 -11.26 -17.28 4.74
CA ALA A 317 -11.67 -16.92 3.39
C ALA A 317 -12.56 -15.66 3.35
N ALA A 318 -13.22 -15.32 4.47
CA ALA A 318 -13.96 -14.08 4.64
C ALA A 318 -14.09 -13.71 6.13
N SER A 319 -14.28 -12.42 6.41
CA SER A 319 -14.55 -11.90 7.76
C SER A 319 -15.32 -10.58 7.69
N VAL A 320 -16.02 -10.25 8.77
CA VAL A 320 -16.69 -8.95 8.94
C VAL A 320 -15.85 -8.09 9.87
N LYS A 321 -15.41 -6.93 9.36
CA LYS A 321 -14.65 -5.96 10.15
C LYS A 321 -15.56 -5.23 11.13
N THR A 322 -16.68 -4.71 10.63
CA THR A 322 -17.66 -3.98 11.46
C THR A 322 -19.05 -4.39 11.06
N ALA A 323 -19.89 -4.69 12.05
CA ALA A 323 -21.31 -4.89 11.92
C ALA A 323 -22.08 -3.78 12.63
N GLU A 324 -23.02 -3.16 11.94
CA GLU A 324 -23.96 -2.21 12.51
C GLU A 324 -25.35 -2.83 12.42
N ASN A 325 -25.96 -3.10 13.57
CA ASN A 325 -27.35 -3.52 13.69
C ASN A 325 -28.17 -2.34 14.18
N ARG A 326 -29.28 -2.04 13.50
CA ARG A 326 -30.24 -1.03 13.91
C ARG A 326 -31.61 -1.66 13.98
N ILE A 327 -32.25 -1.65 15.14
CA ILE A 327 -33.48 -2.39 15.38
C ILE A 327 -34.52 -1.44 15.94
N ALA A 328 -35.60 -1.21 15.20
CA ALA A 328 -36.73 -0.40 15.64
C ALA A 328 -37.85 -1.28 16.18
N ILE A 329 -38.21 -1.07 17.45
CA ILE A 329 -39.28 -1.81 18.15
C ILE A 329 -40.45 -0.86 18.39
N THR A 330 -41.64 -1.27 17.96
CA THR A 330 -42.88 -0.50 18.15
C THR A 330 -43.64 -0.94 19.41
N SER A 331 -44.55 -0.09 19.90
CA SER A 331 -45.44 -0.44 21.02
C SER A 331 -46.39 -1.61 20.71
N LYS A 332 -46.67 -1.88 19.44
CA LYS A 332 -47.50 -3.01 18.98
C LYS A 332 -46.72 -4.34 18.89
N GLY A 333 -45.41 -4.33 19.15
CA GLY A 333 -44.55 -5.51 19.06
C GLY A 333 -43.96 -5.77 17.67
N SER A 334 -44.23 -4.92 16.68
CA SER A 334 -43.52 -4.95 15.39
C SER A 334 -42.07 -4.55 15.55
N MET A 335 -41.16 -5.28 14.90
CA MET A 335 -39.72 -5.01 14.93
C MET A 335 -39.15 -5.01 13.51
N LEU A 336 -38.44 -3.93 13.17
CA LEU A 336 -37.74 -3.79 11.89
C LEU A 336 -36.24 -3.71 12.18
N GLY A 337 -35.47 -4.63 11.64
CA GLY A 337 -34.01 -4.67 11.80
C GLY A 337 -33.31 -4.34 10.49
N GLU A 338 -32.24 -3.55 10.57
CA GLU A 338 -31.25 -3.29 9.53
C GLU A 338 -29.90 -3.81 10.01
N LEU A 339 -29.23 -4.60 9.18
CA LEU A 339 -27.91 -5.15 9.40
C LEU A 339 -27.00 -4.62 8.30
N TYR A 340 -25.95 -3.92 8.68
CA TYR A 340 -24.93 -3.42 7.77
C TYR A 340 -23.56 -3.99 8.12
N TYR A 341 -22.93 -4.71 7.18
CA TYR A 341 -21.58 -5.24 7.30
C TYR A 341 -20.60 -4.47 6.44
N ARG A 342 -19.39 -4.25 6.98
CA ARG A 342 -18.17 -4.04 6.18
C ARG A 342 -17.33 -5.30 6.26
N TYR A 343 -17.07 -5.93 5.14
CA TYR A 343 -16.47 -7.26 5.08
C TYR A 343 -15.24 -7.29 4.16
N ALA A 344 -14.37 -8.26 4.42
CA ALA A 344 -13.31 -8.68 3.51
C ALA A 344 -13.57 -10.14 3.11
N ASN A 345 -13.51 -10.43 1.82
CA ASN A 345 -13.83 -11.75 1.26
C ASN A 345 -12.91 -12.07 0.09
N THR A 346 -12.15 -13.15 0.21
CA THR A 346 -11.22 -13.65 -0.81
C THR A 346 -11.66 -14.98 -1.41
N GLY A 347 -12.56 -15.72 -0.75
CA GLY A 347 -12.87 -17.10 -1.15
C GLY A 347 -14.30 -17.59 -0.96
N VAL A 348 -15.20 -16.82 -0.33
CA VAL A 348 -16.59 -17.24 -0.06
C VAL A 348 -17.53 -16.67 -1.12
N ASP A 349 -18.36 -17.50 -1.75
CA ASP A 349 -19.29 -17.03 -2.80
C ASP A 349 -20.67 -16.60 -2.22
N TYR A 350 -21.11 -17.24 -1.13
CA TYR A 350 -22.37 -16.95 -0.45
C TYR A 350 -22.17 -16.86 1.06
N ILE A 351 -22.87 -15.94 1.69
CA ILE A 351 -22.97 -15.84 3.15
C ILE A 351 -24.31 -16.35 3.61
N GLU A 352 -24.28 -17.23 4.61
CA GLU A 352 -25.46 -17.66 5.34
C GLU A 352 -25.73 -16.66 6.47
N ILE A 353 -26.96 -16.17 6.51
CA ILE A 353 -27.45 -15.27 7.55
C ILE A 353 -28.62 -15.93 8.26
N ASP A 354 -28.50 -16.03 9.57
CA ASP A 354 -29.60 -16.38 10.46
C ASP A 354 -30.36 -15.09 10.78
N ALA A 355 -31.39 -14.82 9.96
CA ALA A 355 -32.26 -13.66 10.11
C ALA A 355 -33.44 -14.04 11.03
N PRO A 356 -33.66 -13.34 12.15
CA PRO A 356 -34.69 -13.68 13.17
C PRO A 356 -36.14 -13.40 12.72
N GLY A 357 -36.37 -13.21 11.43
CA GLY A 357 -37.65 -12.84 10.85
C GLY A 357 -37.65 -12.93 9.32
N GLN A 358 -38.65 -12.33 8.69
CA GLN A 358 -38.78 -12.32 7.24
C GLN A 358 -37.81 -11.28 6.63
N PRO A 359 -36.81 -11.68 5.82
CA PRO A 359 -35.96 -10.72 5.12
C PRO A 359 -36.78 -9.99 4.05
N LEU A 360 -36.61 -8.67 3.99
CA LEU A 360 -37.35 -7.77 3.10
C LEU A 360 -36.48 -7.18 2.00
N TYR A 361 -35.21 -6.93 2.29
CA TYR A 361 -34.26 -6.33 1.36
C TYR A 361 -32.85 -6.80 1.67
N ALA A 362 -32.04 -7.01 0.64
CA ALA A 362 -30.61 -7.13 0.80
C ALA A 362 -29.86 -6.46 -0.36
N SER A 363 -28.68 -5.94 -0.08
CA SER A 363 -27.76 -5.47 -1.11
C SER A 363 -26.32 -5.76 -0.74
N THR A 364 -25.48 -5.93 -1.76
CA THR A 364 -24.03 -6.00 -1.60
C THR A 364 -23.38 -5.01 -2.55
N GLN A 365 -22.34 -4.31 -2.09
CA GLN A 365 -21.67 -3.26 -2.89
C GLN A 365 -22.66 -2.20 -3.41
N SER A 366 -23.66 -1.86 -2.59
CA SER A 366 -24.77 -0.93 -2.93
C SER A 366 -25.63 -1.38 -4.13
N ARG A 367 -25.62 -2.67 -4.46
CA ARG A 367 -26.46 -3.27 -5.50
C ARG A 367 -27.45 -4.24 -4.87
N PRO A 368 -28.77 -4.06 -5.09
CA PRO A 368 -29.76 -5.01 -4.60
C PRO A 368 -29.46 -6.42 -5.09
N ILE A 369 -29.55 -7.38 -4.18
CA ILE A 369 -29.41 -8.80 -4.49
C ILE A 369 -30.73 -9.51 -4.23
N LYS A 370 -30.92 -10.63 -4.93
CA LYS A 370 -32.10 -11.46 -4.71
C LYS A 370 -31.96 -12.16 -3.37
N LEU A 371 -33.07 -12.19 -2.62
CA LEU A 371 -33.17 -12.98 -1.41
C LEU A 371 -33.36 -14.44 -1.82
N THR A 372 -32.39 -15.29 -1.52
CA THR A 372 -32.44 -16.73 -1.79
C THR A 372 -32.42 -17.50 -0.49
N LYS A 373 -33.19 -18.58 -0.41
CA LYS A 373 -33.29 -19.42 0.78
C LYS A 373 -33.08 -20.87 0.38
N GLU A 374 -32.29 -21.58 1.17
CA GLU A 374 -32.29 -23.05 1.22
C GLU A 374 -32.94 -23.45 2.55
N ASP A 375 -32.14 -23.72 3.59
CA ASP A 375 -32.62 -23.81 4.96
C ASP A 375 -32.63 -22.42 5.65
N ASN A 376 -31.53 -21.68 5.51
CA ASN A 376 -31.33 -20.31 5.98
C ASN A 376 -31.24 -19.30 4.82
N LEU A 377 -31.21 -18.01 5.14
CA LEU A 377 -31.04 -16.96 4.13
C LEU A 377 -29.62 -17.02 3.57
N LEU A 378 -29.50 -17.25 2.27
CA LEU A 378 -28.23 -17.23 1.54
C LEU A 378 -28.18 -15.97 0.69
N LEU A 379 -27.11 -15.18 0.86
CA LEU A 379 -26.87 -13.96 0.11
C LEU A 379 -25.56 -14.07 -0.66
N SER A 380 -25.56 -13.68 -1.94
CA SER A 380 -24.32 -13.63 -2.73
C SER A 380 -23.35 -12.62 -2.13
N LEU A 381 -22.10 -13.04 -1.88
CA LEU A 381 -21.06 -12.22 -1.27
C LEU A 381 -19.91 -11.99 -2.26
N PRO A 382 -19.86 -10.84 -2.96
CA PRO A 382 -18.76 -10.55 -3.88
C PRO A 382 -17.39 -10.58 -3.22
N LYS A 383 -16.39 -11.16 -3.89
CA LYS A 383 -14.98 -11.16 -3.46
C LYS A 383 -14.42 -9.74 -3.54
N SER A 384 -14.00 -9.20 -2.40
CA SER A 384 -13.53 -7.83 -2.24
C SER A 384 -12.84 -7.67 -0.89
N GLU A 385 -11.76 -6.88 -0.83
CA GLU A 385 -11.11 -6.50 0.43
C GLU A 385 -11.94 -5.48 1.24
N TYR A 386 -12.83 -4.73 0.57
CA TYR A 386 -13.61 -3.64 1.15
C TYR A 386 -15.07 -3.71 0.69
N GLY A 387 -15.71 -4.85 0.93
CA GLY A 387 -17.11 -5.06 0.60
C GLY A 387 -18.06 -4.48 1.66
N ASN A 388 -19.29 -4.18 1.23
CA ASN A 388 -20.39 -3.91 2.15
C ASN A 388 -21.62 -4.77 1.84
N LEU A 389 -22.34 -5.13 2.88
CA LEU A 389 -23.61 -5.86 2.81
C LEU A 389 -24.63 -5.13 3.69
N ASP A 390 -25.84 -5.01 3.19
CA ASP A 390 -26.96 -4.38 3.89
C ASP A 390 -28.16 -5.33 3.79
N LEU A 391 -28.80 -5.62 4.91
CA LEU A 391 -29.94 -6.52 5.03
C LEU A 391 -31.00 -5.86 5.91
N ILE A 392 -32.25 -5.86 5.44
CA ILE A 392 -33.41 -5.47 6.23
C ILE A 392 -34.30 -6.69 6.44
N TYR A 393 -34.74 -6.88 7.66
CA TYR A 393 -35.67 -7.95 8.05
C TYR A 393 -36.73 -7.42 8.99
N PHE A 394 -37.87 -8.09 8.99
CA PHE A 394 -39.01 -7.75 9.82
C PHE A 394 -39.46 -8.95 10.64
N THR A 395 -39.74 -8.71 11.91
CA THR A 395 -40.28 -9.71 12.83
C THR A 395 -41.31 -9.07 13.76
N THR A 396 -42.05 -9.90 14.48
CA THR A 396 -43.10 -9.47 15.41
C THR A 396 -43.01 -10.26 16.69
N ASP A 397 -43.26 -9.59 17.80
CA ASP A 397 -43.45 -10.18 19.12
C ASP A 397 -44.72 -9.59 19.76
N SER A 398 -44.95 -9.97 21.01
CA SER A 398 -46.01 -9.50 21.88
C SER A 398 -46.01 -7.96 22.00
N PRO A 399 -47.19 -7.31 21.98
CA PRO A 399 -47.29 -5.87 22.24
C PRO A 399 -46.70 -5.47 23.59
N LEU A 400 -46.13 -4.26 23.65
CA LEU A 400 -45.46 -3.77 24.85
C LEU A 400 -46.48 -3.42 25.95
N GLY A 401 -46.38 -4.11 27.07
CA GLY A 401 -47.23 -3.91 28.26
C GLY A 401 -46.72 -2.81 29.20
N LEU A 402 -47.17 -2.86 30.47
CA LEU A 402 -46.64 -1.98 31.53
C LEU A 402 -45.21 -2.36 31.94
N LEU A 403 -44.91 -3.66 31.89
CA LEU A 403 -43.61 -4.27 32.05
C LEU A 403 -43.46 -5.26 30.90
N SER A 404 -42.34 -5.25 30.21
CA SER A 404 -42.07 -6.16 29.10
C SER A 404 -40.62 -6.60 29.11
N VAL A 405 -40.41 -7.86 28.77
CA VAL A 405 -39.08 -8.44 28.55
C VAL A 405 -39.05 -8.83 27.09
N ILE A 406 -38.08 -8.31 26.34
CA ILE A 406 -38.01 -8.50 24.89
C ILE A 406 -36.62 -9.00 24.54
N ASP A 407 -36.56 -10.09 23.81
CA ASP A 407 -35.34 -10.51 23.15
C ASP A 407 -35.17 -9.72 21.86
N VAL A 408 -34.05 -9.00 21.76
CA VAL A 408 -33.75 -8.14 20.62
C VAL A 408 -33.40 -9.04 19.44
N PRO A 409 -34.15 -8.99 18.33
CA PRO A 409 -33.95 -9.88 17.21
C PRO A 409 -32.75 -9.41 16.39
N VAL A 410 -31.56 -9.90 16.73
CA VAL A 410 -30.30 -9.56 16.06
C VAL A 410 -29.95 -10.62 15.01
N ALA A 411 -29.65 -10.20 13.78
CA ALA A 411 -29.22 -11.12 12.72
C ALA A 411 -27.76 -11.58 12.93
N ASN A 412 -27.52 -12.88 12.76
CA ASN A 412 -26.22 -13.50 12.97
C ASN A 412 -25.70 -14.17 11.69
N THR A 413 -24.40 -14.44 11.61
CA THR A 413 -23.76 -15.11 10.47
C THR A 413 -22.65 -16.05 10.92
N MET A 414 -22.24 -16.96 10.02
CA MET A 414 -21.09 -17.85 10.24
C MET A 414 -19.74 -17.13 10.15
N LEU A 415 -19.69 -15.93 9.55
CA LEU A 415 -18.44 -15.18 9.46
C LEU A 415 -18.07 -14.58 10.82
N PRO A 416 -16.78 -14.62 11.21
CA PRO A 416 -16.33 -13.93 12.41
C PRO A 416 -16.47 -12.41 12.23
N ILE A 417 -17.01 -11.75 13.25
CA ILE A 417 -17.23 -10.30 13.30
C ILE A 417 -16.29 -9.70 14.34
N THR A 418 -15.45 -8.75 13.93
CA THR A 418 -14.49 -8.12 14.85
C THR A 418 -15.19 -7.20 15.85
N GLU A 419 -16.08 -6.35 15.35
CA GLU A 419 -16.83 -5.38 16.15
C GLU A 419 -18.28 -5.33 15.66
N MET A 420 -19.21 -5.32 16.60
CA MET A 420 -20.64 -5.30 16.34
C MET A 420 -21.33 -4.27 17.22
N ASN A 421 -21.78 -3.18 16.60
CA ASN A 421 -22.60 -2.17 17.25
C ASN A 421 -24.08 -2.47 17.00
N THR A 422 -24.89 -2.48 18.05
CA THR A 422 -26.34 -2.70 17.98
C THR A 422 -27.03 -1.49 18.58
N GLU A 423 -27.79 -0.77 17.76
CA GLU A 423 -28.63 0.35 18.16
C GLU A 423 -30.10 -0.06 18.16
N ILE A 424 -30.77 0.12 19.28
CA ILE A 424 -32.15 -0.32 19.50
C ILE A 424 -33.02 0.91 19.70
N TYR A 425 -33.89 1.18 18.74
CA TYR A 425 -34.84 2.28 18.74
C TYR A 425 -36.14 1.85 19.43
N LEU A 426 -36.54 2.61 20.45
CA LEU A 426 -37.68 2.31 21.33
C LEU A 426 -38.67 3.49 21.37
N PRO A 427 -39.98 3.24 21.62
CA PRO A 427 -40.94 4.33 21.78
C PRO A 427 -40.59 5.18 23.01
N ALA A 428 -40.78 6.49 22.92
CA ALA A 428 -40.40 7.44 23.97
C ALA A 428 -41.07 7.17 25.33
N ASP A 429 -42.23 6.52 25.31
CA ASP A 429 -43.02 6.16 26.48
C ASP A 429 -42.47 4.96 27.27
N TYR A 430 -41.33 4.38 26.90
CA TYR A 430 -40.73 3.26 27.62
C TYR A 430 -39.36 3.64 28.20
N PHE A 431 -39.05 3.07 29.35
CA PHE A 431 -37.76 3.20 30.03
C PHE A 431 -37.06 1.85 30.03
N VAL A 432 -35.79 1.83 29.65
CA VAL A 432 -34.96 0.63 29.73
C VAL A 432 -34.43 0.47 31.15
N VAL A 433 -34.94 -0.54 31.84
CA VAL A 433 -34.51 -0.89 33.21
C VAL A 433 -33.12 -1.49 33.17
N GLU A 434 -32.90 -2.45 32.29
CA GLU A 434 -31.63 -3.15 32.15
C GLU A 434 -31.56 -3.81 30.76
N THR A 435 -30.35 -3.87 30.22
CA THR A 435 -30.04 -4.60 28.99
C THR A 435 -29.16 -5.80 29.36
N LEU A 436 -29.72 -7.01 29.28
CA LEU A 436 -28.98 -8.24 29.51
C LEU A 436 -28.21 -8.63 28.24
N GLY A 437 -27.04 -9.24 28.42
CA GLY A 437 -26.19 -9.68 27.31
C GLY A 437 -25.09 -8.69 26.91
N ALA A 438 -25.07 -7.49 27.48
CA ALA A 438 -23.98 -6.55 27.34
C ALA A 438 -23.81 -5.65 28.58
N PRO A 439 -22.59 -5.14 28.83
CA PRO A 439 -22.39 -4.19 29.93
C PRO A 439 -23.02 -2.84 29.60
N GLY A 440 -24.03 -2.43 30.38
CA GLY A 440 -24.64 -1.10 30.29
C GLY A 440 -26.11 -1.11 29.86
N GLY A 441 -26.59 -0.02 29.26
CA GLY A 441 -27.95 0.08 28.70
C GLY A 441 -29.07 0.14 29.74
N SER A 442 -28.81 0.69 30.93
CA SER A 442 -29.85 0.98 31.93
C SER A 442 -30.07 2.48 32.03
N GLU A 443 -31.34 2.91 31.97
CA GLU A 443 -31.78 4.28 32.30
C GLU A 443 -31.93 4.46 33.83
N LEU A 444 -31.76 3.40 34.63
CA LEU A 444 -31.85 3.52 36.09
C LEU A 444 -30.62 4.20 36.68
N PRO A 445 -30.79 4.99 37.75
CA PRO A 445 -29.66 5.54 38.48
C PRO A 445 -28.76 4.44 39.04
N SER A 446 -27.45 4.69 39.06
CA SER A 446 -26.50 3.77 39.68
C SER A 446 -26.88 3.46 41.14
N LEU A 447 -26.55 2.27 41.62
CA LEU A 447 -26.82 1.87 43.00
C LEU A 447 -26.21 2.85 44.02
N GLN A 448 -25.06 3.45 43.70
CA GLN A 448 -24.43 4.48 44.52
C GLN A 448 -25.30 5.75 44.60
N SER A 449 -25.85 6.20 43.48
CA SER A 449 -26.78 7.35 43.43
C SER A 449 -28.05 7.09 44.25
N ILE A 450 -28.60 5.87 44.18
CA ILE A 450 -29.79 5.48 44.96
C ILE A 450 -29.48 5.50 46.47
N VAL A 451 -28.33 4.96 46.90
CA VAL A 451 -27.92 4.97 48.32
C VAL A 451 -27.71 6.40 48.82
N VAL A 452 -27.04 7.25 48.05
CA VAL A 452 -26.84 8.68 48.40
C VAL A 452 -28.18 9.41 48.51
N PHE A 453 -29.10 9.17 47.57
CA PHE A 453 -30.46 9.73 47.64
C PHE A 453 -31.18 9.30 48.92
N MET A 454 -31.16 8.01 49.26
CA MET A 454 -31.78 7.49 50.47
C MET A 454 -31.17 8.10 51.75
N LEU A 455 -29.86 8.28 51.81
CA LEU A 455 -29.18 8.89 52.96
C LEU A 455 -29.52 10.37 53.11
N LEU A 456 -29.50 11.14 52.02
CA LEU A 456 -29.78 12.57 52.05
C LEU A 456 -31.25 12.87 52.37
N VAL A 457 -32.17 12.26 51.62
CA VAL A 457 -33.61 12.49 51.79
C VAL A 457 -34.11 11.84 53.07
N GLY A 458 -33.63 10.63 53.40
CA GLY A 458 -33.95 9.95 54.65
C GLY A 458 -33.41 10.70 55.86
N GLY A 459 -32.16 11.17 55.81
CA GLY A 459 -31.55 11.99 56.85
C GLY A 459 -32.30 13.30 57.05
N LEU A 460 -32.70 13.98 55.97
CA LEU A 460 -33.53 15.19 56.03
C LEU A 460 -34.90 14.89 56.65
N GLY A 461 -35.57 13.82 56.23
CA GLY A 461 -36.83 13.37 56.81
C GLY A 461 -36.70 13.11 58.31
N TYR A 462 -35.62 12.44 58.73
CA TYR A 462 -35.31 12.17 60.14
C TYR A 462 -35.00 13.45 60.94
N MET A 463 -34.32 14.45 60.34
CA MET A 463 -34.09 15.75 60.97
C MET A 463 -35.38 16.55 61.16
N VAL A 464 -36.31 16.49 60.20
CA VAL A 464 -37.64 17.12 60.34
C VAL A 464 -38.42 16.45 61.46
N ARG A 465 -38.38 15.11 61.51
CA ARG A 465 -39.08 14.29 62.49
C ARG A 465 -38.22 13.08 62.83
N GLU A 466 -37.75 13.02 64.08
CA GLU A 466 -36.87 11.96 64.64
C GLU A 466 -37.56 10.58 64.76
N ASP A 467 -38.25 10.17 63.70
CA ASP A 467 -39.00 8.94 63.58
C ASP A 467 -38.62 8.23 62.28
N LYS A 468 -38.25 6.96 62.42
CA LYS A 468 -37.82 6.10 61.31
C LYS A 468 -38.95 5.88 60.30
N ILE A 469 -40.20 5.79 60.76
CA ILE A 469 -41.35 5.54 59.87
C ILE A 469 -41.61 6.79 59.01
N PHE A 470 -41.50 7.98 59.60
CA PHE A 470 -41.61 9.24 58.85
C PHE A 470 -40.49 9.35 57.82
N ALA A 471 -39.23 9.10 58.21
CA ALA A 471 -38.09 9.16 57.30
C ALA A 471 -38.23 8.19 56.11
N ALA A 472 -38.60 6.93 56.35
CA ALA A 472 -38.83 5.95 55.30
C ALA A 472 -39.97 6.36 54.34
N SER A 473 -41.09 6.84 54.90
CA SER A 473 -42.21 7.35 54.10
C SER A 473 -41.84 8.59 53.28
N TYR A 474 -40.98 9.45 53.84
CA TYR A 474 -40.52 10.67 53.18
C TYR A 474 -39.59 10.38 52.01
N ILE A 475 -38.76 9.34 52.09
CA ILE A 475 -37.95 8.85 50.95
C ILE A 475 -38.87 8.44 49.80
N VAL A 476 -39.88 7.62 50.07
CA VAL A 476 -40.81 7.13 49.04
C VAL A 476 -41.61 8.29 48.43
N PHE A 477 -42.12 9.20 49.26
CA PHE A 477 -42.83 10.40 48.80
C PHE A 477 -41.95 11.30 47.92
N SER A 478 -40.71 11.53 48.34
CA SER A 478 -39.75 12.36 47.63
C SER A 478 -39.32 11.73 46.29
N ALA A 479 -39.13 10.41 46.25
CA ALA A 479 -38.85 9.69 45.01
C ALA A 479 -40.03 9.81 44.02
N ALA A 480 -41.26 9.65 44.50
CA ALA A 480 -42.47 9.83 43.68
C ALA A 480 -42.62 11.29 43.19
N LEU A 481 -42.34 12.28 44.03
CA LEU A 481 -42.32 13.69 43.63
C LEU A 481 -41.27 13.96 42.56
N MET A 482 -40.07 13.40 42.70
CA MET A 482 -38.99 13.56 41.74
C MET A 482 -39.38 12.99 40.37
N MET A 483 -40.08 11.85 40.33
CA MET A 483 -40.64 11.27 39.10
C MET A 483 -41.82 12.06 38.52
N PHE A 484 -42.54 12.84 39.34
CA PHE A 484 -43.68 13.65 38.89
C PHE A 484 -43.24 15.02 38.36
N SER A 485 -42.48 15.74 39.16
CA SER A 485 -42.02 17.09 38.87
C SER A 485 -40.80 17.40 39.73
N THR A 486 -39.64 17.55 39.09
CA THR A 486 -38.41 17.99 39.74
C THR A 486 -38.62 19.29 40.52
N THR A 487 -39.45 20.21 40.00
CA THR A 487 -39.80 21.47 40.66
C THR A 487 -40.51 21.25 42.01
N LEU A 488 -41.52 20.37 42.05
CA LEU A 488 -42.25 20.09 43.29
C LEU A 488 -41.39 19.33 44.30
N PHE A 489 -40.54 18.41 43.82
CA PHE A 489 -39.53 17.76 44.66
C PHE A 489 -38.60 18.80 45.31
N LEU A 490 -38.06 19.75 44.54
CA LEU A 490 -37.19 20.81 45.07
C LEU A 490 -37.90 21.69 46.11
N ILE A 491 -39.14 22.08 45.84
CA ILE A 491 -39.97 22.84 46.80
C ILE A 491 -40.14 22.05 48.10
N ALA A 492 -40.43 20.75 48.01
CA ALA A 492 -40.59 19.88 49.18
C ALA A 492 -39.29 19.76 49.99
N ILE A 493 -38.14 19.64 49.33
CA ILE A 493 -36.83 19.61 49.99
C ILE A 493 -36.55 20.95 50.70
N ILE A 494 -36.74 22.09 50.03
CA ILE A 494 -36.56 23.43 50.61
C ILE A 494 -37.45 23.63 51.84
N ALA A 495 -38.72 23.24 51.75
CA ALA A 495 -39.67 23.33 52.86
C ALA A 495 -39.22 22.47 54.06
N SER A 496 -38.76 21.23 53.81
CA SER A 496 -38.25 20.33 54.85
C SER A 496 -37.00 20.87 55.53
N ILE A 497 -36.06 21.46 54.79
CA ILE A 497 -34.89 22.12 55.37
C ILE A 497 -35.32 23.27 56.28
N GLY A 498 -36.23 24.12 55.81
CA GLY A 498 -36.77 25.23 56.60
C GLY A 498 -37.43 24.76 57.91
N LEU A 499 -38.15 23.65 57.87
CA LEU A 499 -38.76 23.02 59.04
C LEU A 499 -37.71 22.43 60.01
N ALA A 500 -36.70 21.74 59.49
CA ALA A 500 -35.61 21.18 60.30
C ALA A 500 -34.83 22.27 61.03
N VAL A 501 -34.42 23.34 60.34
CA VAL A 501 -33.71 24.47 60.95
C VAL A 501 -34.56 25.17 62.01
N ARG A 502 -35.87 25.36 61.74
CA ARG A 502 -36.80 25.96 62.71
C ARG A 502 -36.91 25.15 64.01
N ARG A 503 -36.77 23.83 63.93
CA ARG A 503 -36.83 22.95 65.10
C ARG A 503 -35.54 22.98 65.93
N SER A 504 -34.39 23.11 65.28
CA SER A 504 -33.08 23.04 65.94
C SER A 504 -32.57 24.35 66.55
N VAL A 505 -33.17 25.51 66.22
CA VAL A 505 -32.65 26.83 66.61
C VAL A 505 -33.68 27.63 67.42
N GLY A 506 -33.25 28.20 68.56
CA GLY A 506 -34.07 29.08 69.40
C GLY A 506 -34.53 30.36 68.68
N LYS A 507 -35.69 30.91 69.10
CA LYS A 507 -36.44 32.00 68.41
C LYS A 507 -35.64 33.26 68.04
N GLN A 508 -34.49 33.53 68.66
CA GLN A 508 -33.76 34.81 68.55
C GLN A 508 -32.61 34.81 67.53
N SER A 509 -31.98 33.66 67.25
CA SER A 509 -30.94 33.49 66.20
C SER A 509 -31.50 32.97 64.87
N LEU A 510 -32.80 32.67 64.84
CA LEU A 510 -33.52 32.02 63.75
C LEU A 510 -33.47 32.78 62.41
N LYS A 511 -33.52 34.12 62.41
CA LYS A 511 -33.58 34.90 61.15
C LYS A 511 -32.29 34.84 60.33
N TRP A 512 -31.13 34.88 60.99
CA TRP A 512 -29.83 34.91 60.31
C TRP A 512 -29.28 33.51 60.02
N MET A 513 -29.57 32.52 60.86
CA MET A 513 -29.26 31.12 60.56
C MET A 513 -30.16 30.52 59.48
N ILE A 514 -31.45 30.86 59.41
CA ILE A 514 -32.31 30.42 58.28
C ILE A 514 -31.78 31.02 56.97
N ALA A 515 -31.38 32.30 56.94
CA ALA A 515 -30.82 32.91 55.74
C ALA A 515 -29.49 32.26 55.32
N GLY A 516 -28.59 31.97 56.27
CA GLY A 516 -27.31 31.33 56.01
C GLY A 516 -27.42 29.85 55.61
N ALA A 517 -28.24 29.06 56.30
CA ALA A 517 -28.46 27.65 56.00
C ALA A 517 -29.29 27.45 54.74
N ALA A 518 -30.34 28.26 54.52
CA ALA A 518 -31.08 28.24 53.26
C ALA A 518 -30.19 28.70 52.09
N GLY A 519 -29.29 29.67 52.31
CA GLY A 519 -28.30 30.08 51.31
C GLY A 519 -27.30 28.98 50.97
N LEU A 520 -26.67 28.36 51.97
CA LEU A 520 -25.70 27.27 51.76
C LEU A 520 -26.33 26.01 51.19
N ILE A 521 -27.57 25.68 51.57
CA ILE A 521 -28.27 24.49 51.08
C ILE A 521 -28.91 24.74 49.72
N ALA A 522 -29.41 25.95 49.43
CA ALA A 522 -29.78 26.32 48.07
C ALA A 522 -28.55 26.31 47.16
N LEU A 523 -27.40 26.80 47.62
CA LEU A 523 -26.14 26.76 46.88
C LEU A 523 -25.68 25.30 46.67
N SER A 524 -25.76 24.44 47.69
CA SER A 524 -25.34 23.04 47.56
C SER A 524 -26.33 22.20 46.74
N LEU A 525 -27.64 22.44 46.82
CA LEU A 525 -28.64 21.83 45.93
C LEU A 525 -28.52 22.33 44.51
N VAL A 526 -28.27 23.63 44.30
CA VAL A 526 -27.96 24.16 42.96
C VAL A 526 -26.68 23.52 42.46
N VAL A 527 -25.62 23.39 43.26
CA VAL A 527 -24.38 22.71 42.86
C VAL A 527 -24.61 21.22 42.62
N ILE A 528 -25.39 20.50 43.43
CA ILE A 528 -25.66 19.05 43.25
C ILE A 528 -26.62 18.78 42.09
N VAL A 529 -27.61 19.64 41.84
CA VAL A 529 -28.50 19.53 40.68
C VAL A 529 -27.77 19.98 39.42
N PHE A 530 -26.98 21.05 39.47
CA PHE A 530 -26.19 21.56 38.34
C PHE A 530 -25.05 20.59 37.99
N PHE A 531 -24.30 20.06 38.97
CA PHE A 531 -23.31 18.99 38.74
C PHE A 531 -23.94 17.62 38.53
N GLY A 532 -25.13 17.33 39.04
CA GLY A 532 -25.85 16.08 38.76
C GLY A 532 -26.35 16.03 37.33
N ILE A 533 -26.87 17.16 36.83
CA ILE A 533 -27.26 17.35 35.43
C ILE A 533 -26.00 17.44 34.54
N LEU A 534 -24.93 18.14 34.95
CA LEU A 534 -23.67 18.18 34.20
C LEU A 534 -22.90 16.86 34.23
N ALA A 535 -23.00 16.04 35.27
CA ALA A 535 -22.39 14.71 35.32
C ALA A 535 -23.23 13.68 34.54
N SER A 536 -24.56 13.84 34.47
CA SER A 536 -25.37 13.09 33.50
C SER A 536 -25.20 13.59 32.06
N ILE A 537 -24.61 14.78 31.85
CA ILE A 537 -24.17 15.26 30.53
C ILE A 537 -22.69 14.91 30.26
N GLY A 538 -21.87 14.70 31.30
CA GLY A 538 -20.41 14.58 31.20
C GLY A 538 -19.82 13.20 31.51
N SER A 539 -20.61 12.21 31.92
CA SER A 539 -20.16 10.82 32.17
C SER A 539 -20.84 9.77 31.30
N TYR A 540 -21.61 10.18 30.29
CA TYR A 540 -21.92 9.32 29.15
C TYR A 540 -20.92 9.65 28.04
N GLY A 541 -19.87 8.84 27.95
CA GLY A 541 -19.13 8.75 26.70
C GLY A 541 -20.04 8.10 25.66
N THR A 542 -20.68 8.92 24.84
CA THR A 542 -20.89 8.76 23.38
C THR A 542 -21.82 9.87 22.87
N GLU A 543 -21.30 10.59 21.88
CA GLU A 543 -21.97 11.32 20.79
C GLU A 543 -23.27 12.11 21.03
N TYR A 544 -23.13 13.42 20.76
CA TYR A 544 -24.14 14.43 20.45
C TYR A 544 -25.56 13.94 20.17
N ALA A 545 -26.44 14.06 21.17
CA ALA A 545 -27.87 14.28 20.94
C ALA A 545 -28.07 15.67 20.31
N GLN A 546 -27.92 15.78 18.98
CA GLN A 546 -28.48 16.90 18.25
C GLN A 546 -30.00 16.70 18.17
N VAL A 547 -30.74 17.41 19.02
CA VAL A 547 -32.17 17.63 18.81
C VAL A 547 -32.31 18.53 17.58
N ARG A 548 -32.41 17.90 16.40
CA ARG A 548 -32.75 18.57 15.16
C ARG A 548 -34.27 18.47 14.99
N SER A 549 -34.96 19.49 15.51
CA SER A 549 -36.35 19.77 15.18
C SER A 549 -36.42 20.17 13.71
N ASP A 550 -36.93 19.29 12.86
CA ASP A 550 -37.91 19.58 11.80
C ASP A 550 -38.03 18.35 10.91
N TYR A 551 -39.19 17.69 10.96
CA TYR A 551 -40.10 17.43 9.83
C TYR A 551 -41.30 16.58 10.31
N ALA A 552 -42.50 17.07 9.95
CA ALA A 552 -43.80 16.43 9.88
C ALA A 552 -44.22 15.47 11.02
N ASP A 553 -44.98 16.03 11.96
CA ASP A 553 -46.00 15.30 12.71
C ASP A 553 -47.00 14.75 11.69
N VAL A 554 -46.89 13.46 11.35
CA VAL A 554 -47.91 12.77 10.55
C VAL A 554 -48.99 12.35 11.53
N ASP A 555 -50.01 13.20 11.66
CA ASP A 555 -51.28 12.84 12.27
C ASP A 555 -51.69 11.46 11.72
N MET A 556 -51.76 10.48 12.62
CA MET A 556 -52.24 9.13 12.33
C MET A 556 -53.71 9.20 11.92
N TYR A 557 -53.95 9.41 10.63
CA TYR A 557 -55.20 9.01 10.00
C TYR A 557 -55.12 7.50 9.76
N GLU A 558 -55.93 6.74 10.51
CA GLU A 558 -56.32 5.37 10.16
C GLU A 558 -57.17 5.38 8.88
N GLU A 559 -56.59 5.83 7.75
CA GLU A 559 -57.15 5.54 6.44
C GLU A 559 -56.44 4.30 5.90
N SER A 560 -57.21 3.23 5.74
CA SER A 560 -56.80 1.99 5.13
C SER A 560 -56.20 2.30 3.76
N ALA A 561 -54.88 2.22 3.63
CA ALA A 561 -54.20 2.43 2.36
C ALA A 561 -54.85 1.55 1.27
N PRO A 562 -55.06 2.07 0.05
CA PRO A 562 -55.68 1.31 -1.02
C PRO A 562 -54.92 0.00 -1.25
N MET A 563 -55.62 -1.12 -1.07
CA MET A 563 -55.02 -2.44 -1.21
C MET A 563 -54.60 -2.67 -2.66
N LEU A 564 -53.29 -2.64 -2.90
CA LEU A 564 -52.69 -3.16 -4.13
C LEU A 564 -53.00 -4.65 -4.24
N LYS A 565 -53.24 -5.15 -5.46
CA LYS A 565 -53.60 -6.56 -5.74
C LYS A 565 -52.56 -7.61 -5.29
N SER A 566 -51.39 -7.19 -4.79
CA SER A 566 -50.28 -8.05 -4.36
C SER A 566 -49.69 -7.60 -3.01
N MET A 567 -50.54 -7.42 -2.00
CA MET A 567 -50.12 -7.18 -0.62
C MET A 567 -50.00 -8.52 0.11
N ALA A 568 -48.87 -8.79 0.74
CA ALA A 568 -48.68 -9.89 1.69
C ALA A 568 -48.64 -9.32 3.11
N VAL A 569 -49.30 -10.01 4.04
CA VAL A 569 -49.18 -9.71 5.48
C VAL A 569 -47.92 -10.41 5.98
N ILE A 570 -47.03 -9.65 6.63
CA ILE A 570 -45.80 -10.16 7.25
C ILE A 570 -45.91 -9.95 8.76
N GLY A 571 -45.54 -10.99 9.51
CA GLY A 571 -45.61 -11.04 10.96
C GLY A 571 -46.97 -11.49 11.49
N ASP A 572 -47.05 -11.62 12.81
CA ASP A 572 -48.20 -12.15 13.54
C ASP A 572 -48.83 -11.10 14.48
N GLY A 573 -50.12 -11.27 14.75
CA GLY A 573 -50.84 -10.49 15.76
C GLY A 573 -50.99 -9.00 15.44
N ALA A 574 -51.10 -8.18 16.50
CA ALA A 574 -51.34 -6.74 16.38
C ALA A 574 -50.17 -5.95 15.77
N GLY A 575 -49.00 -6.57 15.69
CA GLY A 575 -47.79 -6.01 15.09
C GLY A 575 -47.61 -6.35 13.59
N ALA A 576 -48.47 -7.17 12.99
CA ALA A 576 -48.35 -7.54 11.59
C ALA A 576 -48.52 -6.34 10.65
N VAL A 577 -47.75 -6.33 9.55
CA VAL A 577 -47.76 -5.24 8.55
C VAL A 577 -48.07 -5.81 7.17
N SER A 578 -48.86 -5.09 6.36
CA SER A 578 -49.11 -5.45 4.97
C SER A 578 -48.12 -4.73 4.05
N VAL A 579 -47.35 -5.48 3.27
CA VAL A 579 -46.38 -4.93 2.31
C VAL A 579 -46.59 -5.49 0.90
N PRO A 580 -46.31 -4.68 -0.15
CA PRO A 580 -46.40 -5.15 -1.52
C PRO A 580 -45.24 -6.12 -1.81
N THR A 581 -45.54 -7.37 -2.15
CA THR A 581 -44.52 -8.38 -2.48
C THR A 581 -44.68 -8.88 -3.91
N ARG A 582 -43.55 -9.24 -4.53
CA ARG A 582 -43.50 -9.84 -5.87
C ARG A 582 -42.28 -10.75 -5.96
N GLU A 583 -42.47 -11.95 -6.50
CA GLU A 583 -41.36 -12.88 -6.70
C GLU A 583 -40.49 -12.48 -7.89
N GLY A 584 -39.19 -12.76 -7.81
CA GLY A 584 -38.23 -12.60 -8.91
C GLY A 584 -37.75 -11.18 -9.20
N VAL A 585 -38.25 -10.17 -8.48
CA VAL A 585 -37.81 -8.77 -8.61
C VAL A 585 -36.72 -8.41 -7.61
N LEU A 586 -35.98 -7.33 -7.89
CA LEU A 586 -35.04 -6.77 -6.93
C LEU A 586 -35.81 -6.00 -5.85
N PRO A 587 -35.56 -6.27 -4.56
CA PRO A 587 -36.22 -5.57 -3.47
C PRO A 587 -35.76 -4.10 -3.40
N VAL A 588 -36.59 -3.26 -2.81
CA VAL A 588 -36.29 -1.83 -2.56
C VAL A 588 -36.08 -1.63 -1.06
N LYS A 589 -35.10 -0.80 -0.71
CA LYS A 589 -34.74 -0.52 0.69
C LYS A 589 -35.86 0.24 1.40
N LEU A 590 -36.19 -0.18 2.62
CA LEU A 590 -37.04 0.56 3.56
C LEU A 590 -36.14 1.36 4.51
N GLU A 591 -36.56 2.56 4.87
CA GLU A 591 -35.87 3.32 5.92
C GLU A 591 -36.42 2.92 7.29
N LEU A 592 -35.52 2.83 8.28
CA LEU A 592 -35.92 2.60 9.65
C LEU A 592 -36.67 3.83 10.18
N PRO A 593 -37.85 3.64 10.81
CA PRO A 593 -38.54 4.73 11.46
C PRO A 593 -37.73 5.24 12.65
N TYR A 594 -37.61 6.56 12.78
CA TYR A 594 -37.07 7.15 14.00
C TYR A 594 -38.04 6.89 15.15
N MET A 595 -37.59 6.15 16.16
CA MET A 595 -38.31 6.06 17.43
C MET A 595 -37.68 7.05 18.41
N GLY A 596 -38.50 7.67 19.26
CA GLY A 596 -38.07 8.80 20.08
C GLY A 596 -36.93 8.53 21.09
N LYS A 597 -36.45 7.29 21.22
CA LYS A 597 -35.28 6.90 22.04
C LYS A 597 -34.45 5.84 21.32
N SER A 598 -33.14 5.80 21.59
CA SER A 598 -32.27 4.69 21.21
C SER A 598 -31.36 4.24 22.35
N VAL A 599 -31.00 2.95 22.35
CA VAL A 599 -30.00 2.34 23.22
C VAL A 599 -28.95 1.68 22.35
N SER A 600 -27.67 2.03 22.53
CA SER A 600 -26.56 1.46 21.76
C SER A 600 -25.73 0.51 22.62
N VAL A 601 -25.33 -0.61 22.04
CA VAL A 601 -24.53 -1.65 22.66
C VAL A 601 -23.43 -2.09 21.70
N THR A 602 -22.20 -2.19 22.17
CA THR A 602 -21.06 -2.65 21.36
C THR A 602 -20.52 -3.98 21.89
N ASN A 603 -20.43 -4.97 21.01
CA ASN A 603 -19.86 -6.28 21.26
C ASN A 603 -18.62 -6.49 20.39
N TYR A 604 -17.65 -7.25 20.88
CA TYR A 604 -16.39 -7.54 20.18
C TYR A 604 -16.22 -9.04 19.99
N LEU A 605 -15.59 -9.42 18.87
CA LEU A 605 -15.26 -10.80 18.53
C LEU A 605 -16.48 -11.73 18.56
N VAL A 606 -17.53 -11.34 17.84
CA VAL A 606 -18.74 -12.15 17.69
C VAL A 606 -18.43 -13.29 16.71
N THR A 607 -18.67 -14.52 17.15
CA THR A 607 -18.48 -15.72 16.33
C THR A 607 -19.73 -16.59 16.39
N ARG A 608 -19.77 -17.65 15.59
CA ARG A 608 -20.88 -18.62 15.60
C ARG A 608 -21.05 -19.27 16.97
N GLU A 609 -19.96 -19.50 17.69
CA GLU A 609 -19.95 -20.14 19.02
C GLU A 609 -20.35 -19.17 20.13
N ASN A 610 -20.13 -17.87 19.91
CA ASN A 610 -20.48 -16.80 20.84
C ASN A 610 -21.37 -15.75 20.14
N PRO A 611 -22.62 -16.11 19.78
CA PRO A 611 -23.53 -15.17 19.15
C PRO A 611 -23.97 -14.11 20.16
N VAL A 612 -24.32 -12.92 19.65
CA VAL A 612 -24.89 -11.86 20.47
C VAL A 612 -26.34 -12.21 20.79
N SER A 613 -26.68 -12.22 22.07
CA SER A 613 -28.05 -12.29 22.57
C SER A 613 -28.27 -11.10 23.49
N LEU A 614 -29.26 -10.26 23.17
CA LEU A 614 -29.59 -9.08 23.94
C LEU A 614 -31.05 -9.18 24.38
N THR A 615 -31.29 -8.96 25.68
CA THR A 615 -32.65 -8.94 26.24
C THR A 615 -32.88 -7.61 26.95
N LEU A 616 -33.94 -6.91 26.58
CA LEU A 616 -34.33 -5.64 27.20
C LEU A 616 -35.43 -5.84 28.23
N ILE A 617 -35.25 -5.26 29.41
CA ILE A 617 -36.31 -5.13 30.41
C ILE A 617 -36.87 -3.70 30.32
N LEU A 618 -38.12 -3.59 29.87
CA LEU A 618 -38.78 -2.31 29.63
C LEU A 618 -39.90 -2.05 30.63
N VAL A 619 -40.03 -0.80 31.06
CA VAL A 619 -41.14 -0.32 31.88
C VAL A 619 -41.82 0.86 31.19
N SER A 620 -43.15 0.80 31.09
CA SER A 620 -43.94 1.89 30.51
C SER A 620 -43.93 3.12 31.43
N SER A 621 -43.86 4.30 30.83
CA SER A 621 -44.02 5.60 31.49
C SER A 621 -45.36 5.71 32.22
N LYS A 622 -46.39 4.96 31.81
CA LYS A 622 -47.69 4.89 32.52
C LYS A 622 -47.56 4.35 33.94
N LEU A 623 -46.49 3.59 34.24
CA LEU A 623 -46.23 3.10 35.60
C LEU A 623 -45.94 4.25 36.58
N LYS A 624 -45.61 5.45 36.08
CA LYS A 624 -45.51 6.68 36.90
C LYS A 624 -46.80 6.96 37.68
N TYR A 625 -47.97 6.65 37.11
CA TYR A 625 -49.25 6.84 37.81
C TYR A 625 -49.39 5.94 39.04
N LEU A 626 -48.86 4.72 38.97
CA LEU A 626 -48.80 3.83 40.14
C LEU A 626 -47.83 4.38 41.19
N ALA A 627 -46.67 4.87 40.76
CA ALA A 627 -45.72 5.56 41.66
C ALA A 627 -46.36 6.79 42.33
N TYR A 628 -47.27 7.49 41.66
CA TYR A 628 -48.01 8.61 42.25
C TYR A 628 -49.01 8.17 43.32
N LEU A 629 -49.72 7.05 43.13
CA LEU A 629 -50.61 6.49 44.15
C LEU A 629 -49.80 6.07 45.40
N ILE A 630 -48.65 5.42 45.20
CA ILE A 630 -47.73 5.04 46.27
C ILE A 630 -47.19 6.30 46.98
N GLY A 631 -46.77 7.31 46.23
CA GLY A 631 -46.29 8.59 46.76
C GLY A 631 -47.35 9.33 47.56
N PHE A 632 -48.61 9.33 47.11
CA PHE A 632 -49.72 9.92 47.84
C PHE A 632 -50.02 9.17 49.14
N GLY A 633 -49.98 7.83 49.12
CA GLY A 633 -50.07 7.01 50.34
C GLY A 633 -48.95 7.34 51.33
N ALA A 634 -47.71 7.48 50.84
CA ALA A 634 -46.56 7.87 51.64
C ALA A 634 -46.70 9.29 52.23
N LEU A 635 -47.29 10.23 51.48
CA LEU A 635 -47.62 11.57 51.97
C LEU A 635 -48.63 11.52 53.11
N LEU A 636 -49.69 10.71 52.99
CA LEU A 636 -50.69 10.55 54.05
C LEU A 636 -50.08 9.96 55.33
N LEU A 637 -49.17 9.00 55.18
CA LEU A 637 -48.40 8.44 56.30
C LEU A 637 -47.50 9.49 56.94
N CYS A 638 -46.77 10.28 56.15
CA CYS A 638 -45.97 11.40 56.63
C CYS A 638 -46.82 12.38 57.44
N LYS A 639 -47.98 12.79 56.90
CA LYS A 639 -48.93 13.70 57.57
C LYS A 639 -49.42 13.12 58.90
N LYS A 640 -49.89 11.87 58.89
CA LYS A 640 -50.40 11.19 60.10
C LYS A 640 -49.35 11.12 61.20
N GLN A 641 -48.11 10.79 60.83
CA GLN A 641 -47.02 10.64 61.78
C GLN A 641 -46.48 11.98 62.29
N TYR A 642 -46.54 13.01 61.45
CA TYR A 642 -46.26 14.38 61.85
C TYR A 642 -47.29 14.90 62.86
N GLN A 643 -48.58 14.56 62.70
CA GLN A 643 -49.68 15.01 63.57
C GLN A 643 -49.86 14.21 64.88
N ARG A 644 -49.20 13.07 65.05
CA ARG A 644 -49.37 12.17 66.21
C ARG A 644 -48.72 12.66 67.51
N VAL A 645 -48.12 13.84 67.51
CA VAL A 645 -47.52 14.56 68.65
C VAL A 645 -47.94 16.01 68.52
#